data_AF-A0A6N3J952-F1
#
_entry.id   AF-A0A6N3J952-F1
#
_cell.length_a   1.000
_cell.length_b   1.000
_cell.length_c   1.000
_cell.angle_alpha   90.00
_cell.angle_beta   90.00
_cell.angle_gamma   90.00
#
_symmetry.space_group_name_H-M   'P 1'
#
loop_
_entity.id
_entity.type
_entity.pdbx_description
1 polymer ?
#
loop_
_entity_poly.entity_id
_entity_poly.type
_entity_poly.pdbx_seq_one_letter_code
_entity_poly.pdbx_strand_id
1 'polypeptide(L)'
;MDQQDLFPDIAERLNEVRIARALALLSPLQKHLFHLIPFLIHQNSVQYPGYHHPNTPSGISDYKEGKNASLACDVFKLPFIPQEMDTYAFEGVYAMGSTASFGQNAKSDVDVWLVHHPQLCDEDLALIRTKANRLTAWFADYHFEVNFYLVHPQQFSGGQKGRSACQASMAHEHSGSTQHWLLLEEFYRSQIRLAGKTIAWWPNAKLNPDLLYLGDVHELPASEYFGASLWQLYKGLNKPHKALIKVLLLEAYASEYPHSHLLCDRLWQKTLEGDFSASNDAYYAIYEAIEIYLLKQNDTRRLEIVRRCFYLKCGVYLSRAKQGKDWRYPKMQQLVQDWQWPESLINTLDDCEHWHSGQLNWFNEQLNELLLASYQTLLRFASTHELNEGLRIEELGMLTRKLHTYFTQDEDQIAKLNLLWSSSVAESEVTMVSSSRESQYYLYRQGPQPKNLLGESAICKGKTPSALMIWACLNGVSTPDTKWYEFGQSKLKSKRLTDAAKRLLHFIDHDWRVSKRDLCQPWHFRKLIFVLNLDCDPTINWRGQEMMVDFMNANVFSLGRKKENMLGALDAICLNSWGEWQCHRFEGDTAVLQALAFVTPGLRRASLPVDMDVISCSQKLRPQLKLAVKNLLKQTARLCQQAQQSSILVQPLQISHIRYGIFFNPLGMAYEDLSDAKSFYQQLSRSHLVRLPRPALGDDPFSSMPNIIQNFAAKGAIQYFLRQRGDNLDVFILDEENQLSHYVQHGSNMSELVNKVSHHYVFDEHYAARARFNIPQFFHLVRVAGDLTVAPFGIDVTDQDAEF
;
A
#
# COMPACT_ATOMS: atom_id res chain seq x y z
N MET A 1 -37.58 -23.64 -31.89
CA MET A 1 -36.56 -22.57 -31.86
C MET A 1 -35.91 -22.70 -30.51
N ASP A 2 -34.59 -22.91 -30.48
CA ASP A 2 -33.87 -23.10 -29.24
C ASP A 2 -33.94 -21.78 -28.45
N GLN A 3 -34.18 -21.82 -27.13
CA GLN A 3 -34.26 -20.58 -26.35
C GLN A 3 -32.96 -19.78 -26.44
N GLN A 4 -31.82 -20.45 -26.65
CA GLN A 4 -30.52 -19.80 -26.80
C GLN A 4 -30.37 -18.98 -28.10
N ASP A 5 -31.19 -19.24 -29.14
CA ASP A 5 -31.13 -18.49 -30.41
C ASP A 5 -31.48 -17.00 -30.21
N LEU A 6 -32.25 -16.67 -29.17
CA LEU A 6 -32.67 -15.30 -28.82
C LEU A 6 -31.69 -14.58 -27.87
N PHE A 7 -30.73 -15.30 -27.30
CA PHE A 7 -29.83 -14.74 -26.27
C PHE A 7 -28.92 -13.62 -26.79
N PRO A 8 -28.38 -13.67 -28.02
CA PRO A 8 -27.61 -12.56 -28.57
C PRO A 8 -28.41 -11.24 -28.64
N ASP A 9 -29.68 -11.30 -29.04
CA ASP A 9 -30.55 -10.10 -29.13
C ASP A 9 -30.86 -9.53 -27.75
N ILE A 10 -31.09 -10.40 -26.77
CA ILE A 10 -31.33 -9.99 -25.37
C ILE A 10 -30.07 -9.37 -24.76
N ALA A 11 -28.90 -9.95 -25.02
CA ALA A 11 -27.61 -9.41 -24.60
C ALA A 11 -27.35 -8.04 -25.23
N GLU A 12 -27.70 -7.85 -26.50
CA GLU A 12 -27.55 -6.56 -27.17
C GLU A 12 -28.47 -5.49 -26.58
N ARG A 13 -29.72 -5.84 -26.27
CA ARG A 13 -30.62 -4.91 -25.58
C ARG A 13 -30.06 -4.45 -24.22
N LEU A 14 -29.42 -5.36 -23.47
CA LEU A 14 -28.74 -4.97 -22.23
C LEU A 14 -27.54 -4.05 -22.50
N ASN A 15 -26.77 -4.33 -23.56
CA ASN A 15 -25.64 -3.51 -23.98
C ASN A 15 -26.08 -2.07 -24.31
N GLU A 16 -27.16 -1.88 -25.05
CA GLU A 16 -27.73 -0.57 -25.36
C GLU A 16 -28.11 0.21 -24.09
N VAL A 17 -28.73 -0.47 -23.12
CA VAL A 17 -29.07 0.12 -21.82
C VAL A 17 -27.80 0.55 -21.07
N ARG A 18 -26.76 -0.28 -21.06
CA ARG A 18 -25.47 0.05 -20.44
C ARG A 18 -24.81 1.25 -21.14
N ILE A 19 -24.79 1.31 -22.47
CA ILE A 19 -24.28 2.47 -23.22
C ILE A 19 -25.04 3.74 -22.83
N ALA A 20 -26.38 3.69 -22.82
CA ALA A 20 -27.20 4.83 -22.44
C ALA A 20 -26.92 5.32 -21.01
N ARG A 21 -26.76 4.39 -20.05
CA ARG A 21 -26.38 4.70 -18.66
C ARG A 21 -25.00 5.32 -18.56
N ALA A 22 -24.00 4.77 -19.26
CA ALA A 22 -22.64 5.32 -19.29
C ALA A 22 -22.66 6.77 -19.79
N LEU A 23 -23.28 7.00 -20.94
CA LEU A 23 -23.37 8.33 -21.54
C LEU A 23 -24.13 9.30 -20.64
N ALA A 24 -25.19 8.88 -19.94
CA ALA A 24 -25.93 9.76 -19.03
C ALA A 24 -25.07 10.32 -17.88
N LEU A 25 -23.98 9.64 -17.51
CA LEU A 25 -23.08 10.01 -16.40
C LEU A 25 -21.81 10.74 -16.86
N LEU A 26 -21.45 10.64 -18.14
CA LEU A 26 -20.28 11.32 -18.71
C LEU A 26 -20.58 12.79 -19.01
N SER A 27 -19.57 13.65 -18.82
CA SER A 27 -19.63 15.04 -19.25
C SER A 27 -19.79 15.13 -20.79
N PRO A 28 -20.27 16.27 -21.34
CA PRO A 28 -20.41 16.42 -22.79
C PRO A 28 -19.13 16.11 -23.57
N LEU A 29 -17.97 16.55 -23.07
CA LEU A 29 -16.68 16.26 -23.70
C LEU A 29 -16.31 14.78 -23.59
N GLN A 30 -16.51 14.17 -22.42
CA GLN A 30 -16.21 12.76 -22.19
C GLN A 30 -17.10 11.82 -23.02
N LYS A 31 -18.34 12.21 -23.36
CA LYS A 31 -19.19 11.45 -24.29
C LYS A 31 -18.52 11.31 -25.67
N HIS A 32 -17.97 12.40 -26.19
CA HIS A 32 -17.25 12.37 -27.47
C HIS A 32 -15.99 11.52 -27.38
N LEU A 33 -15.20 11.65 -26.29
CA LEU A 33 -14.03 10.80 -26.06
C LEU A 33 -14.39 9.31 -25.99
N PHE A 34 -15.47 8.96 -25.28
CA PHE A 34 -15.95 7.58 -25.17
C PHE A 34 -16.32 6.99 -26.54
N HIS A 35 -16.94 7.79 -27.42
CA HIS A 35 -17.22 7.38 -28.79
C HIS A 35 -15.97 7.27 -29.69
N LEU A 36 -14.87 7.96 -29.36
CA LEU A 36 -13.61 7.85 -30.09
C LEU A 36 -12.80 6.60 -29.75
N ILE A 37 -13.07 5.93 -28.62
CA ILE A 37 -12.33 4.73 -28.20
C ILE A 37 -12.27 3.68 -29.33
N PRO A 38 -13.40 3.13 -29.82
CA PRO A 38 -13.34 2.12 -30.87
C PRO A 38 -12.79 2.67 -32.19
N PHE A 39 -13.05 3.94 -32.52
CA PHE A 39 -12.55 4.58 -33.74
C PHE A 39 -11.01 4.65 -33.76
N LEU A 40 -10.39 5.14 -32.68
CA LEU A 40 -8.92 5.27 -32.59
C LEU A 40 -8.21 3.91 -32.55
N ILE A 41 -8.86 2.88 -31.98
CA ILE A 41 -8.36 1.51 -32.02
C ILE A 41 -8.45 0.94 -33.44
N HIS A 42 -9.53 1.22 -34.15
CA HIS A 42 -9.74 0.79 -35.53
C HIS A 42 -8.68 1.39 -36.48
N GLN A 43 -8.25 2.63 -36.28
CA GLN A 43 -7.40 3.35 -37.24
C GLN A 43 -5.88 3.17 -37.01
N ASN A 44 -5.06 3.15 -38.07
CA ASN A 44 -3.60 3.30 -37.96
C ASN A 44 -3.05 4.30 -39.00
N SER A 45 -2.97 5.58 -38.62
CA SER A 45 -2.49 6.65 -39.51
C SER A 45 -1.78 7.74 -38.70
N VAL A 46 -0.77 8.38 -39.29
CA VAL A 46 0.01 9.50 -38.73
C VAL A 46 -0.86 10.67 -38.23
N GLN A 47 -2.11 10.74 -38.65
CA GLN A 47 -3.07 11.78 -38.29
C GLN A 47 -3.74 11.54 -36.91
N TYR A 48 -3.53 10.37 -36.30
CA TYR A 48 -4.17 9.98 -35.03
C TYR A 48 -3.15 9.85 -33.89
N PRO A 49 -3.54 10.18 -32.64
CA PRO A 49 -2.63 10.28 -31.50
C PRO A 49 -1.96 8.96 -31.07
N GLY A 50 -2.57 7.81 -31.42
CA GLY A 50 -2.03 6.50 -31.12
C GLY A 50 -0.99 5.98 -32.11
N TYR A 51 -0.78 6.64 -33.25
CA TYR A 51 0.12 6.14 -34.29
C TYR A 51 1.56 6.06 -33.81
N HIS A 52 2.21 4.94 -34.12
CA HIS A 52 3.63 4.76 -33.89
C HIS A 52 4.34 4.21 -35.12
N HIS A 53 3.79 3.16 -35.75
CA HIS A 53 4.44 2.43 -36.82
C HIS A 53 3.43 2.09 -37.92
N PRO A 54 3.82 2.13 -39.22
CA PRO A 54 2.90 1.82 -40.31
C PRO A 54 2.36 0.39 -40.25
N ASN A 55 3.13 -0.55 -39.71
CA ASN A 55 2.73 -1.95 -39.57
C ASN A 55 1.99 -2.24 -38.25
N THR A 56 1.66 -1.24 -37.42
CA THR A 56 0.88 -1.50 -36.21
C THR A 56 -0.47 -2.10 -36.60
N PRO A 57 -0.82 -3.32 -36.14
CA PRO A 57 -2.08 -3.94 -36.50
C PRO A 57 -3.28 -3.10 -36.06
N SER A 58 -4.33 -3.11 -36.89
CA SER A 58 -5.55 -2.33 -36.68
C SER A 58 -6.78 -3.07 -37.23
N GLY A 59 -7.96 -2.48 -37.05
CA GLY A 59 -9.23 -3.10 -37.45
C GLY A 59 -9.90 -3.93 -36.36
N ILE A 60 -11.22 -3.80 -36.31
CA ILE A 60 -12.09 -4.45 -35.33
C ILE A 60 -13.16 -5.20 -36.12
N SER A 61 -13.42 -6.47 -35.77
CA SER A 61 -14.46 -7.30 -36.40
C SER A 61 -15.78 -6.55 -36.47
N ASP A 62 -16.42 -6.54 -37.65
CA ASP A 62 -17.78 -6.00 -37.87
C ASP A 62 -18.00 -4.54 -37.43
N TYR A 63 -16.92 -3.78 -37.20
CA TYR A 63 -17.03 -2.38 -36.82
C TYR A 63 -17.26 -1.51 -38.04
N LYS A 64 -18.27 -0.65 -37.95
CA LYS A 64 -18.56 0.39 -38.95
C LYS A 64 -18.61 1.74 -38.25
N GLU A 65 -17.87 2.71 -38.75
CA GLU A 65 -17.79 4.02 -38.14
C GLU A 65 -19.14 4.73 -38.18
N GLY A 66 -19.65 5.10 -37.01
CA GLY A 66 -20.96 5.74 -36.86
C GLY A 66 -20.91 7.27 -36.83
N LYS A 67 -22.10 7.89 -36.94
CA LYS A 67 -22.28 9.36 -36.85
C LYS A 67 -21.68 9.98 -35.58
N ASN A 68 -21.75 9.26 -34.45
CA ASN A 68 -21.20 9.73 -33.17
C ASN A 68 -19.67 9.84 -33.21
N ALA A 69 -18.98 8.91 -33.90
CA ALA A 69 -17.54 8.98 -34.07
C ALA A 69 -17.15 10.16 -34.97
N SER A 70 -17.90 10.41 -36.05
CA SER A 70 -17.70 11.58 -36.91
C SER A 70 -17.86 12.90 -36.14
N LEU A 71 -18.92 13.06 -35.35
CA LEU A 71 -19.12 14.25 -34.52
C LEU A 71 -17.99 14.43 -33.49
N ALA A 72 -17.53 13.33 -32.89
CA ALA A 72 -16.42 13.38 -31.96
C ALA A 72 -15.10 13.75 -32.66
N CYS A 73 -14.85 13.25 -33.87
CA CYS A 73 -13.70 13.65 -34.68
C CYS A 73 -13.70 15.17 -34.94
N ASP A 74 -14.85 15.75 -35.28
CA ASP A 74 -14.98 17.20 -35.47
C ASP A 74 -14.63 18.00 -34.20
N VAL A 75 -15.14 17.55 -33.04
CA VAL A 75 -14.86 18.18 -31.73
C VAL A 75 -13.37 18.19 -31.41
N PHE A 76 -12.66 17.10 -31.70
CA PHE A 76 -11.22 16.95 -31.41
C PHE A 76 -10.32 17.30 -32.60
N LYS A 77 -10.89 17.81 -33.70
CA LYS A 77 -10.18 18.16 -34.94
C LYS A 77 -9.39 16.99 -35.52
N LEU A 78 -9.91 15.78 -35.37
CA LEU A 78 -9.37 14.58 -35.99
C LEU A 78 -10.02 14.39 -37.36
N PRO A 79 -9.28 13.95 -38.38
CA PRO A 79 -9.87 13.65 -39.68
C PRO A 79 -10.75 12.39 -39.57
N PHE A 80 -11.99 12.48 -40.06
CA PHE A 80 -12.88 11.32 -40.15
C PHE A 80 -12.70 10.64 -41.50
N ILE A 81 -12.01 9.49 -41.50
CA ILE A 81 -11.74 8.70 -42.70
C ILE A 81 -12.28 7.28 -42.44
N PRO A 82 -13.47 6.93 -42.97
CA PRO A 82 -13.97 5.56 -42.90
C PRO A 82 -12.99 4.63 -43.58
N GLN A 83 -12.62 3.54 -42.92
CA GLN A 83 -11.70 2.55 -43.46
C GLN A 83 -12.37 1.17 -43.48
N GLU A 84 -12.68 0.66 -44.67
CA GLU A 84 -13.00 -0.75 -44.81
C GLU A 84 -11.69 -1.55 -44.74
N MET A 85 -11.61 -2.49 -43.80
CA MET A 85 -10.45 -3.37 -43.64
C MET A 85 -10.83 -4.82 -43.92
N ASP A 86 -10.09 -5.45 -44.82
CA ASP A 86 -10.25 -6.87 -45.16
C ASP A 86 -9.81 -7.80 -44.03
N THR A 87 -8.93 -7.32 -43.15
CA THR A 87 -8.40 -8.04 -41.99
C THR A 87 -8.53 -7.21 -40.73
N TYR A 88 -8.83 -7.84 -39.60
CA TYR A 88 -8.98 -7.17 -38.32
C TYR A 88 -7.96 -7.68 -37.29
N ALA A 89 -7.43 -6.77 -36.47
CA ALA A 89 -6.54 -7.11 -35.37
C ALA A 89 -7.29 -7.41 -34.06
N PHE A 90 -8.56 -7.02 -33.94
CA PHE A 90 -9.35 -7.16 -32.73
C PHE A 90 -10.69 -7.87 -32.97
N GLU A 91 -10.96 -8.93 -32.22
CA GLU A 91 -12.25 -9.61 -32.15
C GLU A 91 -13.32 -8.70 -31.51
N GLY A 92 -12.91 -7.87 -30.55
CA GLY A 92 -13.77 -6.84 -29.98
C GLY A 92 -13.11 -5.91 -28.98
N VAL A 93 -13.82 -4.82 -28.70
CA VAL A 93 -13.41 -3.74 -27.79
C VAL A 93 -14.53 -3.52 -26.77
N TYR A 94 -14.21 -3.71 -25.51
CA TYR A 94 -15.19 -3.72 -24.42
C TYR A 94 -14.74 -2.80 -23.29
N ALA A 95 -15.61 -1.90 -22.84
CA ALA A 95 -15.41 -1.22 -21.56
C ALA A 95 -15.93 -2.11 -20.42
N MET A 96 -15.37 -2.02 -19.23
CA MET A 96 -15.81 -2.82 -18.08
C MET A 96 -15.63 -2.09 -16.74
N GLY A 97 -15.93 -2.80 -15.64
CA GLY A 97 -15.68 -2.33 -14.29
C GLY A 97 -16.83 -1.46 -13.78
N SER A 98 -16.56 -0.19 -13.50
CA SER A 98 -17.56 0.71 -12.90
C SER A 98 -18.41 1.47 -13.93
N THR A 99 -18.01 1.53 -15.20
CA THR A 99 -18.74 2.21 -16.27
C THR A 99 -20.18 1.68 -16.41
N ALA A 100 -21.13 2.57 -16.71
CA ALA A 100 -22.58 2.32 -16.77
C ALA A 100 -23.26 1.88 -15.47
N SER A 101 -22.54 1.82 -14.35
CA SER A 101 -23.07 1.26 -13.11
C SER A 101 -23.37 2.32 -12.04
N PHE A 102 -24.00 1.89 -10.93
CA PHE A 102 -24.07 2.74 -9.73
C PHE A 102 -22.68 3.22 -9.27
N GLY A 103 -21.65 2.41 -9.49
CA GLY A 103 -20.28 2.75 -9.12
C GLY A 103 -19.60 3.80 -10.00
N GLN A 104 -20.17 4.21 -11.15
CA GLN A 104 -19.57 5.24 -12.01
C GLN A 104 -19.70 6.62 -11.37
N ASN A 105 -18.63 7.40 -11.33
CA ASN A 105 -18.68 8.81 -10.95
C ASN A 105 -17.69 9.63 -11.81
N ALA A 106 -17.68 10.95 -11.64
CA ALA A 106 -16.87 11.86 -12.45
C ALA A 106 -15.35 11.59 -12.41
N LYS A 107 -14.87 10.89 -11.37
CA LYS A 107 -13.46 10.51 -11.18
C LYS A 107 -13.22 9.02 -11.50
N SER A 108 -14.15 8.35 -12.15
CA SER A 108 -13.99 6.94 -12.51
C SER A 108 -13.26 6.82 -13.83
N ASP A 109 -12.26 5.94 -13.81
CA ASP A 109 -11.54 5.43 -14.96
C ASP A 109 -12.42 4.52 -15.83
N VAL A 110 -12.02 4.38 -17.10
CA VAL A 110 -12.60 3.44 -18.05
C VAL A 110 -11.56 2.40 -18.42
N ASP A 111 -11.75 1.18 -17.90
CA ASP A 111 -10.94 0.03 -18.28
C ASP A 111 -11.49 -0.58 -19.58
N VAL A 112 -10.63 -0.74 -20.59
CA VAL A 112 -10.99 -1.23 -21.93
C VAL A 112 -10.21 -2.49 -22.26
N TRP A 113 -10.93 -3.59 -22.49
CA TRP A 113 -10.37 -4.82 -23.01
C TRP A 113 -10.32 -4.79 -24.53
N LEU A 114 -9.11 -5.02 -25.05
CA LEU A 114 -8.80 -5.21 -26.45
C LEU A 114 -8.61 -6.71 -26.68
N VAL A 115 -9.69 -7.39 -27.05
CA VAL A 115 -9.63 -8.83 -27.36
C VAL A 115 -9.03 -8.96 -28.74
N HIS A 116 -7.76 -9.35 -28.80
CA HIS A 116 -6.99 -9.33 -30.04
C HIS A 116 -7.17 -10.64 -30.82
N HIS A 117 -6.87 -10.59 -32.11
CA HIS A 117 -6.90 -11.77 -32.97
C HIS A 117 -5.84 -12.79 -32.50
N PRO A 118 -6.16 -14.10 -32.42
CA PRO A 118 -5.27 -15.11 -31.82
C PRO A 118 -4.01 -15.40 -32.64
N GLN A 119 -3.95 -14.95 -33.90
CA GLN A 119 -2.81 -15.18 -34.79
C GLN A 119 -1.76 -14.06 -34.74
N LEU A 120 -1.96 -13.00 -33.94
CA LEU A 120 -0.97 -11.93 -33.80
C LEU A 120 0.27 -12.42 -33.05
N CYS A 121 1.45 -12.05 -33.53
CA CYS A 121 2.72 -12.42 -32.89
C CYS A 121 3.14 -11.42 -31.79
N ASP A 122 4.20 -11.74 -31.05
CA ASP A 122 4.67 -10.87 -29.95
C ASP A 122 5.12 -9.47 -30.42
N GLU A 123 5.66 -9.36 -31.64
CA GLU A 123 6.04 -8.07 -32.25
C GLU A 123 4.80 -7.20 -32.53
N ASP A 124 3.75 -7.81 -33.08
CA ASP A 124 2.46 -7.16 -33.30
C ASP A 124 1.85 -6.66 -31.99
N LEU A 125 1.85 -7.51 -30.96
CA LEU A 125 1.34 -7.17 -29.64
C LEU A 125 2.15 -6.04 -29.00
N ALA A 126 3.48 -6.00 -29.17
CA ALA A 126 4.31 -4.91 -28.69
C ALA A 126 3.98 -3.56 -29.36
N LEU A 127 3.70 -3.58 -30.67
CA LEU A 127 3.24 -2.40 -31.41
C LEU A 127 1.86 -1.93 -30.92
N ILE A 128 0.93 -2.85 -30.67
CA ILE A 128 -0.39 -2.52 -30.12
C ILE A 128 -0.27 -1.95 -28.71
N ARG A 129 0.54 -2.54 -27.82
CA ARG A 129 0.81 -1.99 -26.47
C ARG A 129 1.30 -0.57 -26.55
N THR A 130 2.21 -0.29 -27.48
CA THR A 130 2.75 1.06 -27.65
C THR A 130 1.69 2.05 -28.14
N LYS A 131 0.84 1.65 -29.09
CA LYS A 131 -0.33 2.44 -29.52
C LYS A 131 -1.28 2.70 -28.36
N ALA A 132 -1.62 1.66 -27.60
CA ALA A 132 -2.52 1.72 -26.45
C ALA A 132 -2.00 2.69 -25.38
N ASN A 133 -0.72 2.63 -25.02
CA ASN A 133 -0.09 3.54 -24.06
C ASN A 133 -0.14 5.02 -24.53
N ARG A 134 0.09 5.28 -25.83
CA ARG A 134 -0.05 6.62 -26.40
C ARG A 134 -1.48 7.13 -26.34
N LEU A 135 -2.46 6.27 -26.62
CA LEU A 135 -3.87 6.62 -26.50
C LEU A 135 -4.27 6.89 -25.04
N THR A 136 -3.82 6.08 -24.08
CA THR A 136 -4.02 6.34 -22.65
C THR A 136 -3.50 7.71 -22.25
N ALA A 137 -2.28 8.07 -22.66
CA ALA A 137 -1.72 9.40 -22.40
C ALA A 137 -2.57 10.52 -23.05
N TRP A 138 -3.00 10.33 -24.30
CA TRP A 138 -3.82 11.31 -25.02
C TRP A 138 -5.20 11.53 -24.37
N PHE A 139 -5.86 10.47 -23.90
CA PHE A 139 -7.13 10.60 -23.18
C PHE A 139 -6.93 11.33 -21.83
N ALA A 140 -5.81 11.06 -21.15
CA ALA A 140 -5.47 11.70 -19.87
C ALA A 140 -5.30 13.24 -19.99
N ASP A 141 -4.83 13.75 -21.14
CA ASP A 141 -4.75 15.20 -21.43
C ASP A 141 -6.11 15.90 -21.37
N TYR A 142 -7.21 15.16 -21.49
CA TYR A 142 -8.59 15.66 -21.36
C TYR A 142 -9.24 15.32 -20.02
N HIS A 143 -8.46 14.91 -19.02
CA HIS A 143 -8.97 14.43 -17.72
C HIS A 143 -9.97 13.28 -17.88
N PHE A 144 -9.72 12.39 -18.85
CA PHE A 144 -10.48 11.17 -19.06
C PHE A 144 -9.53 9.99 -19.01
N GLU A 145 -9.49 9.29 -17.88
CA GLU A 145 -8.56 8.17 -17.68
C GLU A 145 -9.12 6.92 -18.38
N VAL A 146 -8.44 6.48 -19.46
CA VAL A 146 -8.78 5.27 -20.22
C VAL A 146 -7.59 4.32 -20.22
N ASN A 147 -7.76 3.14 -19.63
CA ASN A 147 -6.71 2.13 -19.52
C ASN A 147 -7.02 0.98 -20.48
N PHE A 148 -6.07 0.64 -21.36
CA PHE A 148 -6.24 -0.41 -22.36
C PHE A 148 -5.49 -1.69 -21.95
N TYR A 149 -6.17 -2.82 -22.01
CA TYR A 149 -5.61 -4.13 -21.67
C TYR A 149 -5.76 -5.10 -22.83
N LEU A 150 -4.66 -5.73 -23.24
CA LEU A 150 -4.70 -6.77 -24.28
C LEU A 150 -5.15 -8.08 -23.66
N VAL A 151 -6.13 -8.72 -24.30
CA VAL A 151 -6.71 -9.99 -23.83
C VAL A 151 -6.68 -11.00 -24.96
N HIS A 152 -6.09 -12.16 -24.69
CA HIS A 152 -6.12 -13.27 -25.62
C HIS A 152 -7.50 -13.96 -25.55
N PRO A 153 -8.14 -14.32 -26.67
CA PRO A 153 -9.50 -14.89 -26.67
C PRO A 153 -9.60 -16.23 -25.93
N GLN A 154 -8.49 -16.98 -25.84
CA GLN A 154 -8.41 -18.24 -25.10
C GLN A 154 -7.81 -18.08 -23.69
N GLN A 155 -7.62 -16.86 -23.19
CA GLN A 155 -6.98 -16.61 -21.89
C GLN A 155 -7.68 -17.36 -20.76
N PHE A 156 -9.01 -17.42 -20.78
CA PHE A 156 -9.83 -18.08 -19.75
C PHE A 156 -10.41 -19.41 -20.24
N SER A 157 -9.87 -19.97 -21.32
CA SER A 157 -10.31 -21.22 -21.92
C SER A 157 -9.28 -22.32 -21.63
N GLY A 158 -9.47 -23.08 -20.55
CA GLY A 158 -8.63 -24.25 -20.21
C GLY A 158 -8.63 -24.59 -18.71
N GLY A 159 -8.56 -25.88 -18.38
CA GLY A 159 -8.36 -26.33 -17.00
C GLY A 159 -6.94 -25.99 -16.50
N GLN A 160 -6.75 -25.87 -15.18
CA GLN A 160 -5.48 -25.46 -14.55
C GLN A 160 -4.24 -26.25 -15.02
N LYS A 161 -4.40 -27.49 -15.51
CA LYS A 161 -3.33 -28.39 -15.97
C LYS A 161 -2.83 -28.14 -17.41
N GLY A 162 -3.47 -27.27 -18.19
CA GLY A 162 -3.15 -26.99 -19.60
C GLY A 162 -2.42 -25.67 -19.86
N ARG A 163 -2.02 -24.94 -18.81
CA ARG A 163 -1.37 -23.63 -18.96
C ARG A 163 0.00 -23.79 -19.63
N SER A 164 0.13 -23.37 -20.88
CA SER A 164 1.45 -23.28 -21.52
C SER A 164 2.27 -22.16 -20.87
N ALA A 165 3.60 -22.24 -20.93
CA ALA A 165 4.49 -21.21 -20.38
C ALA A 165 4.21 -19.79 -20.91
N CYS A 166 3.66 -19.66 -22.12
CA CYS A 166 3.22 -18.37 -22.70
C CYS A 166 1.99 -17.78 -21.98
N GLN A 167 1.01 -18.61 -21.59
CA GLN A 167 -0.21 -18.13 -20.91
C GLN A 167 0.06 -17.66 -19.47
N ALA A 168 1.08 -18.23 -18.80
CA ALA A 168 1.52 -17.79 -17.48
C ALA A 168 2.29 -16.47 -17.52
N SER A 169 2.99 -16.16 -18.63
CA SER A 169 3.72 -14.90 -18.85
C SER A 169 2.77 -13.71 -19.06
N MET A 170 1.59 -13.92 -19.66
CA MET A 170 0.64 -12.85 -19.97
C MET A 170 -0.21 -12.38 -18.77
N ALA A 171 -0.31 -13.18 -17.71
CA ALA A 171 -1.01 -12.81 -16.47
C ALA A 171 -0.20 -11.86 -15.56
N HIS A 172 1.03 -11.49 -15.95
CA HIS A 172 1.98 -10.77 -15.10
C HIS A 172 1.72 -9.28 -14.92
N GLU A 173 0.96 -8.63 -15.79
CA GLU A 173 1.06 -7.15 -15.82
C GLU A 173 0.17 -6.44 -14.77
N HIS A 174 -0.96 -6.99 -14.30
CA HIS A 174 -1.86 -6.19 -13.44
C HIS A 174 -2.58 -6.89 -12.26
N SER A 175 -2.51 -8.22 -12.10
CA SER A 175 -3.07 -8.92 -10.92
C SER A 175 -2.46 -10.31 -10.64
N GLY A 176 -1.44 -10.72 -11.40
CA GLY A 176 -0.86 -12.07 -11.29
C GLY A 176 -1.87 -13.17 -11.59
N SER A 177 -1.47 -14.43 -11.40
CA SER A 177 -2.36 -15.60 -11.50
C SER A 177 -3.43 -15.68 -10.38
N THR A 178 -3.61 -14.62 -9.58
CA THR A 178 -4.31 -14.64 -8.29
C THR A 178 -5.80 -14.27 -8.37
N GLN A 179 -6.28 -13.73 -9.50
CA GLN A 179 -7.68 -13.32 -9.72
C GLN A 179 -8.21 -13.75 -11.10
N HIS A 180 -7.80 -14.90 -11.63
CA HIS A 180 -8.07 -15.25 -13.02
C HIS A 180 -9.56 -15.40 -13.34
N TRP A 181 -10.28 -16.28 -12.63
CA TRP A 181 -11.72 -16.47 -12.84
C TRP A 181 -12.55 -15.33 -12.28
N LEU A 182 -12.10 -14.73 -11.16
CA LEU A 182 -12.74 -13.53 -10.60
C LEU A 182 -12.72 -12.34 -11.57
N LEU A 183 -11.66 -12.18 -12.36
CA LEU A 183 -11.58 -11.13 -13.38
C LEU A 183 -12.56 -11.38 -14.53
N LEU A 184 -12.71 -12.64 -14.97
CA LEU A 184 -13.70 -13.00 -16.00
C LEU A 184 -15.14 -12.81 -15.48
N GLU A 185 -15.41 -13.17 -14.22
CA GLU A 185 -16.68 -12.89 -13.54
C GLU A 185 -16.99 -11.38 -13.56
N GLU A 186 -16.01 -10.56 -13.15
CA GLU A 186 -16.12 -9.10 -13.14
C GLU A 186 -16.37 -8.55 -14.55
N PHE A 187 -15.71 -9.10 -15.56
CA PHE A 187 -15.95 -8.75 -16.97
C PHE A 187 -17.37 -9.10 -17.39
N TYR A 188 -17.83 -10.35 -17.26
CA TYR A 188 -19.16 -10.77 -17.68
C TYR A 188 -20.28 -9.98 -17.02
N ARG A 189 -20.19 -9.72 -15.72
CA ARG A 189 -21.22 -8.93 -15.02
C ARG A 189 -21.25 -7.46 -15.44
N SER A 190 -20.15 -6.88 -15.93
CA SER A 190 -20.03 -5.41 -16.11
C SER A 190 -19.76 -4.93 -17.53
N GLN A 191 -19.39 -5.79 -18.47
CA GLN A 191 -18.89 -5.37 -19.79
C GLN A 191 -19.91 -4.55 -20.58
N ILE A 192 -19.39 -3.66 -21.41
CA ILE A 192 -20.10 -2.88 -22.40
C ILE A 192 -19.36 -3.06 -23.72
N ARG A 193 -20.01 -3.66 -24.71
CA ARG A 193 -19.46 -3.80 -26.04
C ARG A 193 -19.47 -2.44 -26.75
N LEU A 194 -18.28 -1.90 -27.01
CA LEU A 194 -18.09 -0.67 -27.76
C LEU A 194 -18.02 -0.93 -29.27
N ALA A 195 -17.40 -2.04 -29.66
CA ALA A 195 -17.27 -2.52 -31.03
C ALA A 195 -16.89 -4.01 -31.05
N GLY A 196 -17.08 -4.71 -32.17
CA GLY A 196 -16.70 -6.12 -32.30
C GLY A 196 -17.82 -7.12 -32.12
N LYS A 197 -17.42 -8.38 -31.97
CA LYS A 197 -18.32 -9.51 -31.76
C LYS A 197 -19.14 -9.38 -30.48
N THR A 198 -20.35 -9.94 -30.48
CA THR A 198 -21.15 -10.05 -29.25
C THR A 198 -20.50 -11.06 -28.33
N ILE A 199 -20.27 -10.70 -27.06
CA ILE A 199 -19.73 -11.62 -26.05
C ILE A 199 -20.83 -12.57 -25.56
N ALA A 200 -20.55 -13.87 -25.57
CA ALA A 200 -21.42 -14.92 -25.06
C ALA A 200 -21.11 -15.19 -23.58
N TRP A 201 -21.70 -14.39 -22.70
CA TRP A 201 -21.41 -14.38 -21.26
C TRP A 201 -22.45 -15.13 -20.41
N TRP A 202 -23.46 -15.73 -21.04
CA TRP A 202 -24.51 -16.48 -20.37
C TRP A 202 -24.08 -17.92 -20.01
N PRO A 203 -24.68 -18.52 -18.98
CA PRO A 203 -24.42 -19.91 -18.59
C PRO A 203 -24.57 -20.89 -19.75
N ASN A 204 -23.63 -21.84 -19.88
CA ASN A 204 -23.65 -22.89 -20.90
C ASN A 204 -23.81 -22.36 -22.34
N ALA A 205 -23.16 -21.23 -22.66
CA ALA A 205 -23.18 -20.66 -23.99
C ALA A 205 -22.66 -21.66 -25.04
N LYS A 206 -23.46 -21.90 -26.10
CA LYS A 206 -23.01 -22.70 -27.24
C LYS A 206 -21.95 -21.95 -28.03
N LEU A 207 -20.88 -22.66 -28.40
CA LEU A 207 -19.85 -22.13 -29.28
C LEU A 207 -20.46 -21.77 -30.65
N ASN A 208 -20.40 -20.48 -30.97
CA ASN A 208 -20.84 -19.91 -32.24
C ASN A 208 -19.70 -19.02 -32.79
N PRO A 209 -19.22 -19.23 -34.03
CA PRO A 209 -18.17 -18.42 -34.64
C PRO A 209 -18.45 -16.90 -34.70
N ASP A 210 -19.73 -16.52 -34.73
CA ASP A 210 -20.18 -15.12 -34.79
C ASP A 210 -20.17 -14.43 -33.41
N LEU A 211 -20.00 -15.21 -32.34
CA LEU A 211 -19.92 -14.73 -30.97
C LEU A 211 -18.48 -14.84 -30.45
N LEU A 212 -18.13 -13.98 -29.50
CA LEU A 212 -16.91 -14.13 -28.73
C LEU A 212 -17.21 -14.92 -27.45
N TYR A 213 -16.50 -16.01 -27.21
CA TYR A 213 -16.58 -16.79 -25.99
C TYR A 213 -15.21 -16.83 -25.32
N LEU A 214 -15.10 -16.32 -24.10
CA LEU A 214 -13.82 -16.23 -23.39
C LEU A 214 -13.58 -17.39 -22.42
N GLY A 215 -14.65 -18.07 -21.99
CA GLY A 215 -14.61 -19.16 -21.02
C GLY A 215 -15.87 -19.20 -20.18
N ASP A 216 -15.99 -20.20 -19.31
CA ASP A 216 -17.11 -20.35 -18.39
C ASP A 216 -16.70 -19.97 -16.96
N VAL A 217 -17.60 -19.34 -16.23
CA VAL A 217 -17.40 -18.96 -14.82
C VAL A 217 -18.54 -19.56 -14.01
N HIS A 218 -18.45 -20.85 -13.71
CA HIS A 218 -19.45 -21.55 -12.90
C HIS A 218 -18.97 -21.82 -11.48
N GLU A 219 -17.68 -22.14 -11.31
CA GLU A 219 -17.10 -22.41 -10.00
C GLU A 219 -15.75 -21.69 -9.89
N LEU A 220 -15.62 -20.85 -8.86
CA LEU A 220 -14.36 -20.21 -8.52
C LEU A 220 -13.51 -21.21 -7.73
N PRO A 221 -12.26 -21.51 -8.14
CA PRO A 221 -11.38 -22.34 -7.34
C PRO A 221 -11.15 -21.72 -5.96
N ALA A 222 -11.20 -22.53 -4.89
CA ALA A 222 -10.95 -22.05 -3.52
C ALA A 222 -9.61 -21.28 -3.39
N SER A 223 -8.60 -21.62 -4.23
CA SER A 223 -7.30 -20.95 -4.29
C SER A 223 -7.36 -19.46 -4.67
N GLU A 224 -8.37 -19.04 -5.45
CA GLU A 224 -8.49 -17.65 -5.90
C GLU A 224 -9.02 -16.73 -4.80
N TYR A 225 -9.84 -17.21 -3.87
CA TYR A 225 -10.40 -16.38 -2.80
C TYR A 225 -9.31 -15.76 -1.92
N PHE A 226 -8.31 -16.57 -1.52
CA PHE A 226 -7.22 -16.10 -0.68
C PHE A 226 -6.31 -15.10 -1.41
N GLY A 227 -5.82 -15.46 -2.60
CA GLY A 227 -4.97 -14.56 -3.40
C GLY A 227 -5.66 -13.24 -3.71
N ALA A 228 -6.94 -13.31 -4.10
CA ALA A 228 -7.74 -12.14 -4.36
C ALA A 228 -7.93 -11.27 -3.12
N SER A 229 -8.14 -11.86 -1.93
CA SER A 229 -8.30 -11.11 -0.68
C SER A 229 -7.07 -10.28 -0.34
N LEU A 230 -5.86 -10.86 -0.45
CA LEU A 230 -4.60 -10.16 -0.20
C LEU A 230 -4.39 -9.02 -1.19
N TRP A 231 -4.69 -9.25 -2.46
CA TRP A 231 -4.61 -8.22 -3.48
C TRP A 231 -5.58 -7.06 -3.20
N GLN A 232 -6.82 -7.36 -2.81
CA GLN A 232 -7.77 -6.31 -2.43
C GLN A 232 -7.32 -5.56 -1.18
N LEU A 233 -6.74 -6.23 -0.17
CA LEU A 233 -6.15 -5.56 0.99
C LEU A 233 -5.03 -4.61 0.59
N TYR A 234 -4.15 -5.03 -0.32
CA TYR A 234 -3.07 -4.20 -0.84
C TYR A 234 -3.61 -2.98 -1.61
N LYS A 235 -4.60 -3.17 -2.51
CA LYS A 235 -5.31 -2.03 -3.14
C LYS A 235 -6.03 -1.15 -2.12
N GLY A 236 -6.46 -1.75 -1.01
CA GLY A 236 -7.10 -1.10 0.13
C GLY A 236 -6.22 -0.09 0.85
N LEU A 237 -4.89 -0.19 0.77
CA LEU A 237 -3.97 0.82 1.31
C LEU A 237 -4.27 2.22 0.74
N ASN A 238 -4.61 2.29 -0.55
CA ASN A 238 -4.90 3.54 -1.26
C ASN A 238 -6.39 3.81 -1.40
N LYS A 239 -7.21 2.79 -1.70
CA LYS A 239 -8.66 2.93 -1.92
C LYS A 239 -9.45 1.94 -1.03
N PRO A 240 -9.42 2.13 0.31
CA PRO A 240 -9.94 1.14 1.27
C PRO A 240 -11.43 0.87 1.13
N HIS A 241 -12.24 1.88 0.77
CA HIS A 241 -13.68 1.73 0.56
C HIS A 241 -14.03 0.82 -0.64
N LYS A 242 -13.28 0.92 -1.76
CA LYS A 242 -13.48 0.04 -2.92
C LYS A 242 -13.05 -1.39 -2.60
N ALA A 243 -11.89 -1.52 -1.95
CA ALA A 243 -11.36 -2.80 -1.51
C ALA A 243 -12.33 -3.50 -0.56
N LEU A 244 -12.90 -2.80 0.42
CA LEU A 244 -13.83 -3.37 1.39
C LEU A 244 -15.05 -4.01 0.69
N ILE A 245 -15.65 -3.31 -0.27
CA ILE A 245 -16.79 -3.85 -1.05
C ILE A 245 -16.36 -5.11 -1.80
N LYS A 246 -15.18 -5.11 -2.46
CA LYS A 246 -14.68 -6.29 -3.18
C LYS A 246 -14.36 -7.46 -2.26
N VAL A 247 -13.76 -7.24 -1.09
CA VAL A 247 -13.44 -8.32 -0.15
C VAL A 247 -14.71 -8.90 0.49
N LEU A 248 -15.68 -8.05 0.84
CA LEU A 248 -16.97 -8.51 1.36
C LEU A 248 -17.74 -9.35 0.33
N LEU A 249 -17.62 -9.03 -0.96
CA LEU A 249 -18.18 -9.87 -2.02
C LEU A 249 -17.49 -11.25 -2.04
N LEU A 250 -16.18 -11.31 -1.88
CA LEU A 250 -15.45 -12.57 -1.77
C LEU A 250 -15.90 -13.39 -0.56
N GLU A 251 -16.15 -12.76 0.59
CA GLU A 251 -16.72 -13.44 1.76
C GLU A 251 -18.13 -13.98 1.50
N ALA A 252 -18.99 -13.18 0.85
CA ALA A 252 -20.33 -13.63 0.48
C ALA A 252 -20.26 -14.87 -0.41
N TYR A 253 -19.41 -14.84 -1.44
CA TYR A 253 -19.15 -16.00 -2.29
C TYR A 253 -18.57 -17.19 -1.51
N ALA A 254 -17.57 -16.97 -0.66
CA ALA A 254 -16.93 -18.03 0.13
C ALA A 254 -17.91 -18.70 1.10
N SER A 255 -18.90 -17.95 1.62
CA SER A 255 -19.92 -18.49 2.52
C SER A 255 -20.89 -19.47 1.85
N GLU A 256 -20.98 -19.45 0.51
CA GLU A 256 -21.82 -20.33 -0.29
C GLU A 256 -21.01 -21.39 -1.07
N TYR A 257 -19.68 -21.41 -0.89
CA TYR A 257 -18.79 -22.37 -1.55
C TYR A 257 -19.14 -23.83 -1.17
N PRO A 258 -19.08 -24.81 -2.11
CA PRO A 258 -18.62 -24.70 -3.51
C PRO A 258 -19.67 -24.18 -4.50
N HIS A 259 -20.93 -24.03 -4.08
CA HIS A 259 -22.04 -23.64 -4.96
C HIS A 259 -22.33 -22.14 -4.86
N SER A 260 -21.29 -21.32 -5.03
CA SER A 260 -21.41 -19.86 -4.97
C SER A 260 -22.31 -19.35 -6.10
N HIS A 261 -23.35 -18.58 -5.77
CA HIS A 261 -24.18 -17.93 -6.78
C HIS A 261 -23.50 -16.65 -7.27
N LEU A 262 -22.82 -16.74 -8.42
CA LEU A 262 -22.08 -15.62 -8.99
C LEU A 262 -23.01 -14.52 -9.52
N LEU A 263 -22.53 -13.27 -9.50
CA LEU A 263 -23.34 -12.13 -9.89
C LEU A 263 -23.62 -12.09 -11.39
N CYS A 264 -22.70 -12.56 -12.24
CA CYS A 264 -22.94 -12.68 -13.67
C CYS A 264 -24.21 -13.50 -13.96
N ASP A 265 -24.36 -14.66 -13.33
CA ASP A 265 -25.52 -15.53 -13.55
C ASP A 265 -26.81 -14.88 -13.06
N ARG A 266 -26.76 -14.22 -11.89
CA ARG A 266 -27.92 -13.49 -11.33
C ARG A 266 -28.37 -12.35 -12.25
N LEU A 267 -27.43 -11.57 -12.79
CA LEU A 267 -27.75 -10.48 -13.72
C LEU A 267 -28.34 -11.03 -15.01
N TRP A 268 -27.79 -12.13 -15.54
CA TRP A 268 -28.32 -12.78 -16.73
C TRP A 268 -29.75 -13.28 -16.52
N GLN A 269 -30.03 -13.94 -15.40
CA GLN A 269 -31.40 -14.37 -15.05
C GLN A 269 -32.38 -13.20 -15.00
N LYS A 270 -32.04 -12.10 -14.31
CA LYS A 270 -32.86 -10.87 -14.31
C LYS A 270 -33.07 -10.31 -15.72
N THR A 271 -32.05 -10.36 -16.57
CA THR A 271 -32.17 -9.93 -17.97
C THR A 271 -33.14 -10.81 -18.77
N LEU A 272 -33.10 -12.14 -18.59
CA LEU A 272 -34.05 -13.06 -19.22
C LEU A 272 -35.49 -12.82 -18.75
N GLU A 273 -35.67 -12.44 -17.49
CA GLU A 273 -36.97 -12.04 -16.92
C GLU A 273 -37.46 -10.66 -17.41
N GLY A 274 -36.65 -9.97 -18.21
CA GLY A 274 -36.98 -8.68 -18.80
C GLY A 274 -36.68 -7.47 -17.91
N ASP A 275 -35.90 -7.63 -16.82
CA ASP A 275 -35.47 -6.52 -15.98
C ASP A 275 -34.28 -5.78 -16.61
N PHE A 276 -34.59 -4.64 -17.23
CA PHE A 276 -33.60 -3.66 -17.72
C PHE A 276 -33.59 -2.38 -16.85
N SER A 277 -34.21 -2.42 -15.67
CA SER A 277 -34.31 -1.30 -14.74
C SER A 277 -32.99 -1.09 -13.97
N ALA A 278 -32.93 -0.02 -13.17
CA ALA A 278 -31.79 0.26 -12.30
C ALA A 278 -31.52 -0.86 -11.26
N SER A 279 -32.48 -1.77 -11.02
CA SER A 279 -32.32 -2.93 -10.14
C SER A 279 -31.48 -4.06 -10.74
N ASN A 280 -31.35 -4.10 -12.07
CA ASN A 280 -30.42 -4.97 -12.79
C ASN A 280 -29.16 -4.18 -13.15
N ASP A 281 -28.38 -3.83 -12.12
CA ASP A 281 -27.14 -3.08 -12.24
C ASP A 281 -25.98 -3.86 -11.61
N ALA A 282 -24.84 -3.88 -12.29
CA ALA A 282 -23.68 -4.67 -11.89
C ALA A 282 -23.10 -4.27 -10.53
N TYR A 283 -23.12 -2.99 -10.17
CA TYR A 283 -22.55 -2.50 -8.91
C TYR A 283 -23.57 -2.55 -7.78
N TYR A 284 -24.85 -2.31 -8.07
CA TYR A 284 -25.94 -2.53 -7.12
C TYR A 284 -26.04 -4.01 -6.73
N ALA A 285 -25.87 -4.94 -7.67
CA ALA A 285 -25.92 -6.37 -7.39
C ALA A 285 -24.80 -6.83 -6.42
N ILE A 286 -23.62 -6.20 -6.48
CA ILE A 286 -22.56 -6.41 -5.48
C ILE A 286 -23.05 -6.02 -4.09
N TYR A 287 -23.59 -4.81 -3.94
CA TYR A 287 -24.12 -4.33 -2.68
C TYR A 287 -25.24 -5.23 -2.15
N GLU A 288 -26.18 -5.63 -3.00
CA GLU A 288 -27.30 -6.50 -2.64
C GLU A 288 -26.81 -7.87 -2.14
N ALA A 289 -25.82 -8.48 -2.80
CA ALA A 289 -25.22 -9.74 -2.36
C ALA A 289 -24.56 -9.61 -0.97
N ILE A 290 -23.81 -8.52 -0.75
CA ILE A 290 -23.16 -8.25 0.54
C ILE A 290 -24.20 -7.99 1.63
N GLU A 291 -25.25 -7.23 1.34
CA GLU A 291 -26.33 -6.95 2.29
C GLU A 291 -27.03 -8.24 2.72
N ILE A 292 -27.40 -9.09 1.76
CA ILE A 292 -28.00 -10.41 2.05
C ILE A 292 -27.06 -11.24 2.93
N TYR A 293 -25.78 -11.30 2.60
CA TYR A 293 -24.78 -12.02 3.40
C TYR A 293 -24.68 -11.49 4.83
N LEU A 294 -24.48 -10.18 5.01
CA LEU A 294 -24.29 -9.59 6.34
C LEU A 294 -25.56 -9.65 7.21
N LEU A 295 -26.75 -9.53 6.60
CA LEU A 295 -28.02 -9.75 7.29
C LEU A 295 -28.16 -11.19 7.78
N LYS A 296 -27.80 -12.20 6.97
CA LYS A 296 -27.78 -13.61 7.39
C LYS A 296 -26.82 -13.83 8.58
N GLN A 297 -25.70 -13.09 8.63
CA GLN A 297 -24.74 -13.13 9.74
C GLN A 297 -25.16 -12.30 10.97
N ASN A 298 -26.25 -11.54 10.90
CA ASN A 298 -26.64 -10.52 11.89
C ASN A 298 -25.55 -9.47 12.16
N ASP A 299 -24.70 -9.17 11.17
CA ASP A 299 -23.59 -8.23 11.31
C ASP A 299 -24.00 -6.81 10.87
N THR A 300 -24.78 -6.16 11.72
CA THR A 300 -25.31 -4.82 11.45
C THR A 300 -24.22 -3.74 11.39
N ARG A 301 -23.10 -3.95 12.11
CA ARG A 301 -21.98 -3.01 12.14
C ARG A 301 -21.28 -2.96 10.78
N ARG A 302 -20.91 -4.12 10.22
CA ARG A 302 -20.30 -4.18 8.89
C ARG A 302 -21.27 -3.70 7.82
N LEU A 303 -22.55 -4.04 7.96
CA LEU A 303 -23.60 -3.63 7.03
C LEU A 303 -23.71 -2.10 6.93
N GLU A 304 -23.69 -1.40 8.06
CA GLU A 304 -23.79 0.07 8.07
C GLU A 304 -22.59 0.73 7.38
N ILE A 305 -21.37 0.22 7.61
CA ILE A 305 -20.17 0.79 6.96
C ILE A 305 -20.16 0.52 5.46
N VAL A 306 -20.58 -0.68 5.00
CA VAL A 306 -20.64 -0.97 3.57
C VAL A 306 -21.73 -0.15 2.86
N ARG A 307 -22.87 0.12 3.51
CA ARG A 307 -23.90 1.05 3.01
C ARG A 307 -23.33 2.45 2.79
N ARG A 308 -22.55 2.98 3.74
CA ARG A 308 -21.86 4.27 3.60
C ARG A 308 -20.85 4.24 2.45
N CYS A 309 -20.06 3.17 2.33
CA CYS A 309 -19.11 3.01 1.22
C CYS A 309 -19.81 2.97 -0.14
N PHE A 310 -20.92 2.23 -0.25
CA PHE A 310 -21.72 2.16 -1.46
C PHE A 310 -22.29 3.54 -1.81
N TYR A 311 -22.96 4.20 -0.86
CA TYR A 311 -23.52 5.55 -1.04
C TYR A 311 -22.48 6.56 -1.53
N LEU A 312 -21.33 6.65 -0.84
CA LEU A 312 -20.26 7.58 -1.19
C LEU A 312 -19.61 7.24 -2.53
N LYS A 313 -19.51 5.96 -2.89
CA LYS A 313 -18.98 5.54 -4.20
C LYS A 313 -19.94 5.92 -5.33
N CYS A 314 -21.25 5.81 -5.12
CA CYS A 314 -22.27 6.22 -6.09
C CYS A 314 -22.17 7.72 -6.43
N GLY A 315 -21.84 8.57 -5.45
CA GLY A 315 -21.69 10.02 -5.67
C GLY A 315 -23.02 10.72 -6.00
N VAL A 316 -24.13 10.18 -5.49
CA VAL A 316 -25.48 10.74 -5.66
C VAL A 316 -25.86 11.46 -4.37
N TYR A 317 -25.66 12.78 -4.29
CA TYR A 317 -25.89 13.54 -3.07
C TYR A 317 -27.37 13.90 -2.92
N LEU A 318 -28.01 13.40 -1.86
CA LEU A 318 -29.45 13.55 -1.63
C LEU A 318 -29.82 14.81 -0.83
N SER A 319 -28.88 15.40 -0.08
CA SER A 319 -29.06 16.67 0.65
C SER A 319 -28.93 17.91 -0.25
N ARG A 320 -28.27 17.79 -1.41
CA ARG A 320 -27.97 18.92 -2.30
C ARG A 320 -29.12 19.21 -3.25
N ALA A 321 -29.91 20.25 -2.97
CA ALA A 321 -31.09 20.62 -3.78
C ALA A 321 -30.81 20.90 -5.27
N LYS A 322 -29.59 21.34 -5.61
CA LYS A 322 -29.19 21.74 -6.99
C LYS A 322 -28.50 20.62 -7.79
N GLN A 323 -28.35 19.41 -7.24
CA GLN A 323 -27.71 18.32 -7.97
C GLN A 323 -28.60 17.80 -9.12
N GLY A 324 -27.98 17.51 -10.26
CA GLY A 324 -28.64 16.80 -11.36
C GLY A 324 -29.08 15.40 -10.92
N LYS A 325 -30.35 15.06 -11.18
CA LYS A 325 -30.93 13.76 -10.82
C LYS A 325 -30.83 12.82 -12.03
N ASP A 326 -29.82 11.94 -12.01
CA ASP A 326 -29.66 10.91 -13.03
C ASP A 326 -30.52 9.66 -12.73
N TRP A 327 -30.37 8.62 -13.56
CA TRP A 327 -31.13 7.37 -13.49
C TRP A 327 -30.97 6.60 -12.16
N ARG A 328 -29.92 6.87 -11.38
CA ARG A 328 -29.63 6.24 -10.09
C ARG A 328 -30.35 6.92 -8.94
N TYR A 329 -30.67 8.21 -9.08
CA TYR A 329 -31.21 9.04 -7.99
C TYR A 329 -32.45 8.44 -7.31
N PRO A 330 -33.49 7.98 -8.03
CA PRO A 330 -34.69 7.45 -7.38
C PRO A 330 -34.40 6.21 -6.52
N LYS A 331 -33.52 5.32 -7.00
CA LYS A 331 -33.15 4.11 -6.26
C LYS A 331 -32.28 4.43 -5.05
N MET A 332 -31.34 5.38 -5.15
CA MET A 332 -30.56 5.83 -3.99
C MET A 332 -31.45 6.45 -2.92
N GLN A 333 -32.44 7.25 -3.33
CA GLN A 333 -33.42 7.82 -2.39
C GLN A 333 -34.22 6.74 -1.68
N GLN A 334 -34.69 5.73 -2.41
CA GLN A 334 -35.39 4.58 -1.84
C GLN A 334 -34.50 3.84 -0.82
N LEU A 335 -33.26 3.50 -1.21
CA LEU A 335 -32.34 2.76 -0.34
C LEU A 335 -32.06 3.52 0.98
N VAL A 336 -31.83 4.82 0.91
CA VAL A 336 -31.58 5.64 2.11
C VAL A 336 -32.80 5.71 3.04
N GLN A 337 -34.01 5.70 2.47
CA GLN A 337 -35.26 5.59 3.25
C GLN A 337 -35.37 4.21 3.91
N ASP A 338 -35.09 3.14 3.16
CA ASP A 338 -35.12 1.76 3.66
C ASP A 338 -34.08 1.52 4.77
N TRP A 339 -32.91 2.17 4.68
CA TRP A 339 -31.86 2.14 5.72
C TRP A 339 -32.19 2.99 6.95
N GLN A 340 -33.23 3.84 6.88
CA GLN A 340 -33.65 4.73 7.94
C GLN A 340 -32.56 5.72 8.41
N TRP A 341 -31.74 6.20 7.48
CA TRP A 341 -30.69 7.16 7.82
C TRP A 341 -31.25 8.53 8.19
N PRO A 342 -30.77 9.16 9.28
CA PRO A 342 -31.16 10.53 9.62
C PRO A 342 -30.55 11.53 8.63
N GLU A 343 -31.22 12.67 8.44
CA GLU A 343 -30.76 13.75 7.55
C GLU A 343 -29.36 14.26 7.93
N SER A 344 -29.01 14.27 9.21
CA SER A 344 -27.68 14.66 9.69
C SER A 344 -26.55 13.76 9.16
N LEU A 345 -26.81 12.45 9.02
CA LEU A 345 -25.85 11.52 8.42
C LEU A 345 -25.72 11.79 6.93
N ILE A 346 -26.84 11.97 6.21
CA ILE A 346 -26.83 12.26 4.77
C ILE A 346 -26.05 13.56 4.50
N ASN A 347 -26.31 14.62 5.27
CA ASN A 347 -25.58 15.88 5.18
C ASN A 347 -24.08 15.69 5.41
N THR A 348 -23.71 14.84 6.39
CA THR A 348 -22.31 14.53 6.66
C THR A 348 -21.66 13.77 5.50
N LEU A 349 -22.32 12.76 4.93
CA LEU A 349 -21.79 11.97 3.82
C LEU A 349 -21.69 12.80 2.52
N ASP A 350 -22.67 13.65 2.27
CA ASP A 350 -22.69 14.55 1.10
C ASP A 350 -21.66 15.68 1.21
N ASP A 351 -21.14 15.95 2.41
CA ASP A 351 -20.05 16.90 2.66
C ASP A 351 -18.67 16.21 2.75
N CYS A 352 -18.54 14.99 2.20
CA CYS A 352 -17.30 14.19 2.27
C CYS A 352 -16.06 14.87 1.69
N GLU A 353 -16.21 15.87 0.82
CA GLU A 353 -15.11 16.69 0.27
C GLU A 353 -14.49 17.64 1.30
N HIS A 354 -15.17 17.88 2.43
CA HIS A 354 -14.74 18.77 3.52
C HIS A 354 -14.61 18.04 4.87
N TRP A 355 -14.58 16.71 4.86
CA TRP A 355 -14.35 15.96 6.09
C TRP A 355 -13.01 16.34 6.71
N HIS A 356 -13.08 16.60 8.02
CA HIS A 356 -11.89 16.90 8.80
C HIS A 356 -11.16 15.63 9.27
N SER A 357 -9.95 15.81 9.78
CA SER A 357 -9.09 14.71 10.25
C SER A 357 -9.77 13.75 11.24
N GLY A 358 -10.52 14.26 12.22
CA GLY A 358 -11.31 13.43 13.15
C GLY A 358 -12.36 12.52 12.48
N GLN A 359 -13.15 13.04 11.53
CA GLN A 359 -14.12 12.23 10.78
C GLN A 359 -13.42 11.17 9.93
N LEU A 360 -12.32 11.55 9.28
CA LEU A 360 -11.52 10.65 8.47
C LEU A 360 -10.87 9.56 9.32
N ASN A 361 -10.33 9.89 10.50
CA ASN A 361 -9.76 8.89 11.41
C ASN A 361 -10.79 7.84 11.78
N TRP A 362 -11.98 8.28 12.22
CA TRP A 362 -13.06 7.37 12.55
C TRP A 362 -13.41 6.45 11.37
N PHE A 363 -13.59 7.01 10.17
CA PHE A 363 -13.95 6.21 8.99
C PHE A 363 -12.81 5.28 8.53
N ASN A 364 -11.55 5.74 8.57
CA ASN A 364 -10.37 4.93 8.27
C ASN A 364 -10.24 3.76 9.24
N GLU A 365 -10.42 4.00 10.54
CA GLU A 365 -10.42 2.95 11.56
C GLU A 365 -11.49 1.89 11.27
N GLN A 366 -12.72 2.32 10.94
CA GLN A 366 -13.79 1.37 10.58
C GLN A 366 -13.41 0.56 9.33
N LEU A 367 -12.89 1.20 8.27
CA LEU A 367 -12.48 0.49 7.06
C LEU A 367 -11.35 -0.51 7.33
N ASN A 368 -10.35 -0.11 8.11
CA ASN A 368 -9.18 -0.94 8.41
C ASN A 368 -9.57 -2.16 9.25
N GLU A 369 -10.39 -1.97 10.29
CA GLU A 369 -10.89 -3.06 11.14
C GLU A 369 -11.69 -4.06 10.31
N LEU A 370 -12.58 -3.57 9.43
CA LEU A 370 -13.42 -4.41 8.60
C LEU A 370 -12.64 -5.17 7.54
N LEU A 371 -11.66 -4.53 6.88
CA LEU A 371 -10.76 -5.20 5.93
C LEU A 371 -9.96 -6.31 6.61
N LEU A 372 -9.48 -6.09 7.83
CA LEU A 372 -8.73 -7.09 8.59
C LEU A 372 -9.63 -8.26 9.02
N ALA A 373 -10.84 -7.98 9.50
CA ALA A 373 -11.81 -9.01 9.85
C ALA A 373 -12.19 -9.85 8.62
N SER A 374 -12.44 -9.20 7.49
CA SER A 374 -12.70 -9.84 6.21
C SER A 374 -11.57 -10.77 5.77
N TYR A 375 -10.33 -10.30 5.87
CA TYR A 375 -9.14 -11.09 5.58
C TYR A 375 -9.02 -12.32 6.48
N GLN A 376 -9.26 -12.18 7.79
CA GLN A 376 -9.23 -13.30 8.73
C GLN A 376 -10.28 -14.37 8.37
N THR A 377 -11.48 -13.96 7.96
CA THR A 377 -12.53 -14.87 7.49
C THR A 377 -12.06 -15.65 6.26
N LEU A 378 -11.51 -14.96 5.25
CA LEU A 378 -11.06 -15.58 4.00
C LEU A 378 -9.79 -16.43 4.19
N LEU A 379 -8.91 -16.07 5.12
CA LEU A 379 -7.76 -16.88 5.52
C LEU A 379 -8.19 -18.18 6.21
N ARG A 380 -9.21 -18.13 7.07
CA ARG A 380 -9.78 -19.34 7.69
C ARG A 380 -10.48 -20.24 6.67
N PHE A 381 -11.20 -19.63 5.72
CA PHE A 381 -11.77 -20.37 4.59
C PHE A 381 -10.67 -21.08 3.80
N ALA A 382 -9.57 -20.39 3.51
CA ALA A 382 -8.42 -20.91 2.79
C ALA A 382 -7.72 -22.07 3.52
N SER A 383 -7.52 -21.97 4.85
CA SER A 383 -6.90 -23.03 5.65
C SER A 383 -7.76 -24.30 5.70
N THR A 384 -9.08 -24.16 5.75
CA THR A 384 -10.03 -25.29 5.81
C THR A 384 -10.06 -26.12 4.53
N HIS A 385 -9.70 -25.51 3.39
CA HIS A 385 -9.74 -26.15 2.07
C HIS A 385 -8.36 -26.58 1.55
N GLU A 386 -7.35 -26.68 2.42
CA GLU A 386 -5.99 -27.22 2.15
C GLU A 386 -5.38 -26.71 0.83
N LEU A 387 -5.42 -25.39 0.62
CA LEU A 387 -4.94 -24.77 -0.61
C LEU A 387 -3.41 -24.91 -0.75
N ASN A 388 -2.97 -25.87 -1.56
CA ASN A 388 -1.56 -26.20 -1.79
C ASN A 388 -0.96 -25.56 -3.04
N GLU A 389 -1.76 -25.05 -3.99
CA GLU A 389 -1.24 -24.71 -5.32
C GLU A 389 -1.87 -23.41 -5.85
N GLY A 390 -1.09 -22.35 -6.03
CA GLY A 390 -1.51 -21.20 -6.85
C GLY A 390 -0.84 -19.86 -6.57
N LEU A 391 -0.38 -19.61 -5.34
CA LEU A 391 0.26 -18.33 -4.96
C LEU A 391 1.77 -18.46 -4.98
N ARG A 392 2.44 -17.61 -5.77
CA ARG A 392 3.89 -17.44 -5.68
C ARG A 392 4.21 -16.85 -4.31
N ILE A 393 4.99 -17.56 -3.52
CA ILE A 393 5.27 -17.22 -2.12
C ILE A 393 6.10 -15.94 -1.98
N GLU A 394 6.79 -15.59 -3.05
CA GLU A 394 7.59 -14.38 -3.20
C GLU A 394 6.70 -13.13 -3.17
N GLU A 395 5.61 -13.13 -3.95
CA GLU A 395 4.57 -12.09 -3.94
C GLU A 395 3.87 -12.04 -2.59
N LEU A 396 3.57 -13.21 -2.01
CA LEU A 396 2.94 -13.31 -0.71
C LEU A 396 3.75 -12.62 0.38
N GLY A 397 5.07 -12.87 0.47
CA GLY A 397 5.91 -12.28 1.50
C GLY A 397 6.13 -10.78 1.35
N MET A 398 6.19 -10.25 0.13
CA MET A 398 6.24 -8.80 -0.08
C MET A 398 4.90 -8.14 0.29
N LEU A 399 3.79 -8.72 -0.16
CA LEU A 399 2.44 -8.23 0.14
C LEU A 399 2.18 -8.25 1.64
N THR A 400 2.45 -9.35 2.34
CA THR A 400 2.24 -9.40 3.79
C THR A 400 3.09 -8.36 4.49
N ARG A 401 4.38 -8.21 4.18
CA ARG A 401 5.21 -7.15 4.79
C ARG A 401 4.65 -5.77 4.53
N LYS A 402 4.17 -5.49 3.31
CA LYS A 402 3.53 -4.21 3.02
C LYS A 402 2.26 -3.99 3.84
N LEU A 403 1.43 -5.02 4.00
CA LEU A 403 0.23 -4.97 4.85
C LEU A 403 0.59 -4.80 6.33
N HIS A 404 1.69 -5.41 6.80
CA HIS A 404 2.21 -5.22 8.14
C HIS A 404 2.41 -3.73 8.46
N THR A 405 2.99 -2.98 7.51
CA THR A 405 3.28 -1.55 7.67
C THR A 405 2.06 -0.66 7.86
N TYR A 406 0.86 -1.19 7.62
CA TYR A 406 -0.36 -0.40 7.64
C TYR A 406 -1.38 -0.92 8.66
N PHE A 407 -1.51 -2.24 8.81
CA PHE A 407 -2.51 -2.86 9.68
C PHE A 407 -1.99 -3.21 11.08
N THR A 408 -0.67 -3.32 11.26
CA THR A 408 -0.10 -3.59 12.59
C THR A 408 -0.07 -2.30 13.40
N GLN A 409 -0.51 -2.36 14.66
CA GLN A 409 -0.44 -1.23 15.58
C GLN A 409 0.82 -1.36 16.44
N ASP A 410 1.84 -0.56 16.14
CA ASP A 410 2.98 -0.33 17.02
C ASP A 410 2.81 1.06 17.69
N GLU A 411 3.07 1.15 18.99
CA GLU A 411 2.87 2.39 19.76
C GLU A 411 3.76 3.54 19.29
N ASP A 412 4.93 3.22 18.71
CA ASP A 412 5.88 4.21 18.21
C ASP A 412 5.67 4.52 16.72
N GLN A 413 4.77 3.81 16.04
CA GLN A 413 4.47 4.01 14.62
C GLN A 413 3.50 5.18 14.41
N ILE A 414 3.79 5.98 13.37
CA ILE A 414 2.97 7.12 12.98
C ILE A 414 2.00 6.67 11.89
N ALA A 415 0.73 6.54 12.28
CA ALA A 415 -0.34 6.13 11.38
C ALA A 415 -0.56 7.16 10.25
N LYS A 416 -0.72 6.65 9.03
CA LYS A 416 -1.11 7.44 7.85
C LYS A 416 -2.63 7.55 7.79
N LEU A 417 -3.11 8.73 7.39
CA LEU A 417 -4.51 9.05 7.20
C LEU A 417 -4.83 9.03 5.70
N ASN A 418 -5.75 8.14 5.29
CA ASN A 418 -6.29 8.21 3.94
C ASN A 418 -7.30 9.37 3.88
N LEU A 419 -7.11 10.30 2.95
CA LEU A 419 -8.02 11.45 2.76
C LEU A 419 -9.39 11.03 2.19
N LEU A 420 -9.49 9.83 1.62
CA LEU A 420 -10.70 9.28 1.03
C LEU A 420 -11.31 10.23 -0.02
N TRP A 421 -12.39 10.93 0.32
CA TRP A 421 -13.07 11.91 -0.53
C TRP A 421 -12.71 13.36 -0.17
N SER A 422 -12.08 13.60 0.98
CA SER A 422 -11.74 14.95 1.45
C SER A 422 -10.68 15.59 0.57
N SER A 423 -10.87 16.87 0.29
CA SER A 423 -9.94 17.69 -0.49
C SER A 423 -8.74 18.17 0.34
N SER A 424 -8.94 18.37 1.65
CA SER A 424 -7.91 18.82 2.59
C SER A 424 -8.35 18.59 4.03
N VAL A 425 -7.38 18.37 4.91
CA VAL A 425 -7.57 18.28 6.37
C VAL A 425 -6.78 19.34 7.13
N ALA A 426 -6.28 20.34 6.41
CA ALA A 426 -5.48 21.41 6.98
C ALA A 426 -6.29 22.21 8.02
N GLU A 427 -5.74 22.35 9.21
CA GLU A 427 -6.33 23.17 10.27
C GLU A 427 -5.57 24.48 10.41
N SER A 428 -6.29 25.58 10.65
CA SER A 428 -5.68 26.88 10.91
C SER A 428 -4.99 26.93 12.27
N GLU A 429 -5.53 26.20 13.26
CA GLU A 429 -5.03 26.13 14.62
C GLU A 429 -5.11 24.69 15.14
N VAL A 430 -4.14 24.29 15.94
CA VAL A 430 -4.17 23.02 16.67
C VAL A 430 -3.69 23.21 18.11
N THR A 431 -4.31 22.51 19.05
CA THR A 431 -3.99 22.58 20.47
C THR A 431 -3.64 21.21 21.03
N MET A 432 -2.45 21.09 21.62
CA MET A 432 -2.05 19.93 22.41
C MET A 432 -2.52 20.07 23.86
N VAL A 433 -3.05 18.99 24.42
CA VAL A 433 -3.45 18.88 25.84
C VAL A 433 -2.73 17.67 26.44
N SER A 434 -2.00 17.88 27.55
CA SER A 434 -1.34 16.80 28.28
C SER A 434 -2.25 16.21 29.36
N SER A 435 -2.37 14.89 29.43
CA SER A 435 -3.04 14.16 30.50
C SER A 435 -2.00 13.51 31.41
N SER A 436 -1.86 14.03 32.64
CA SER A 436 -0.96 13.44 33.65
C SER A 436 -1.44 12.07 34.14
N ARG A 437 -2.75 11.80 34.08
CA ARG A 437 -3.35 10.53 34.51
C ARG A 437 -2.96 9.38 33.58
N GLU A 438 -2.92 9.65 32.28
CA GLU A 438 -2.66 8.65 31.24
C GLU A 438 -1.24 8.72 30.69
N SER A 439 -0.46 9.73 31.10
CA SER A 439 0.88 10.00 30.56
C SER A 439 0.89 10.12 29.03
N GLN A 440 -0.11 10.81 28.48
CA GLN A 440 -0.33 10.98 27.05
C GLN A 440 -0.69 12.43 26.68
N TYR A 441 -0.49 12.76 25.42
CA TYR A 441 -0.89 14.00 24.79
C TYR A 441 -2.03 13.76 23.82
N TYR A 442 -2.93 14.74 23.73
CA TYR A 442 -4.09 14.76 22.86
C TYR A 442 -4.03 16.00 21.96
N LEU A 443 -4.26 15.82 20.67
CA LEU A 443 -4.31 16.90 19.68
C LEU A 443 -5.75 17.25 19.34
N TYR A 444 -6.09 18.53 19.38
CA TYR A 444 -7.39 19.08 19.01
C TYR A 444 -7.25 20.09 17.87
N ARG A 445 -8.31 20.23 17.06
CA ARG A 445 -8.39 21.12 15.88
C ARG A 445 -8.70 22.58 16.22
N GLN A 446 -8.96 22.85 17.49
CA GLN A 446 -9.47 24.14 17.93
C GLN A 446 -8.36 24.95 18.60
N GLY A 447 -8.55 26.27 18.66
CA GLY A 447 -7.68 27.17 19.44
C GLY A 447 -7.71 26.86 20.95
N PRO A 448 -6.77 27.43 21.73
CA PRO A 448 -6.48 26.99 23.10
C PRO A 448 -7.50 27.42 24.16
N GLN A 449 -8.61 28.04 23.76
CA GLN A 449 -9.63 28.51 24.71
C GLN A 449 -10.45 27.31 25.23
N PRO A 450 -10.65 27.17 26.55
CA PRO A 450 -11.36 26.03 27.13
C PRO A 450 -12.75 25.78 26.53
N LYS A 451 -13.48 26.87 26.22
CA LYS A 451 -14.81 26.79 25.61
C LYS A 451 -14.81 26.12 24.23
N ASN A 452 -13.72 26.25 23.49
CA ASN A 452 -13.60 25.66 22.15
C ASN A 452 -13.27 24.17 22.22
N LEU A 453 -12.70 23.69 23.34
CA LEU A 453 -12.32 22.28 23.51
C LEU A 453 -13.44 21.44 24.17
N LEU A 454 -14.46 22.09 24.74
CA LEU A 454 -15.58 21.40 25.38
C LEU A 454 -16.43 20.66 24.33
N GLY A 455 -16.56 19.34 24.50
CA GLY A 455 -17.36 18.49 23.61
C GLY A 455 -16.62 18.02 22.35
N GLU A 456 -15.41 18.54 22.10
CA GLU A 456 -14.59 18.10 20.98
C GLU A 456 -13.88 16.77 21.28
N SER A 457 -13.68 15.97 20.25
CA SER A 457 -12.86 14.76 20.32
C SER A 457 -11.44 15.05 19.82
N ALA A 458 -10.45 14.44 20.47
CA ALA A 458 -9.07 14.54 20.01
C ALA A 458 -8.93 13.86 18.64
N ILE A 459 -8.20 14.50 17.72
CA ILE A 459 -7.91 13.95 16.40
C ILE A 459 -6.68 13.05 16.39
N CYS A 460 -5.84 13.13 17.41
CA CYS A 460 -4.68 12.26 17.55
C CYS A 460 -4.31 12.17 19.02
N LYS A 461 -3.79 11.03 19.44
CA LYS A 461 -3.21 10.82 20.76
C LYS A 461 -1.84 10.18 20.61
N GLY A 462 -0.93 10.47 21.53
CA GLY A 462 0.43 9.95 21.50
C GLY A 462 1.17 10.16 22.81
N LYS A 463 2.24 9.41 23.03
CA LYS A 463 3.06 9.52 24.25
C LYS A 463 3.86 10.82 24.31
N THR A 464 4.15 11.43 23.15
CA THR A 464 5.06 12.58 23.06
C THR A 464 4.48 13.68 22.17
N PRO A 465 4.84 14.95 22.43
CA PRO A 465 4.46 16.06 21.54
C PRO A 465 5.05 15.90 20.14
N SER A 466 6.26 15.34 20.02
CA SER A 466 6.90 15.08 18.72
C SER A 466 6.11 14.07 17.88
N ALA A 467 5.55 13.02 18.49
CA ALA A 467 4.71 12.04 17.81
C ALA A 467 3.43 12.68 17.22
N LEU A 468 2.75 13.53 18.00
CA LEU A 468 1.59 14.29 17.52
C LEU A 468 1.97 15.26 16.40
N MET A 469 3.12 15.91 16.52
CA MET A 469 3.61 16.89 15.55
C MET A 469 3.93 16.23 14.21
N ILE A 470 4.71 15.14 14.21
CA ILE A 470 5.02 14.42 12.97
C ILE A 470 3.77 13.81 12.34
N TRP A 471 2.83 13.29 13.14
CA TRP A 471 1.55 12.79 12.63
C TRP A 471 0.77 13.89 11.91
N ALA A 472 0.64 15.07 12.51
CA ALA A 472 -0.11 16.18 11.92
C ALA A 472 0.58 16.70 10.65
N CYS A 473 1.91 16.77 10.62
CA CYS A 473 2.66 17.20 9.44
C CYS A 473 2.56 16.18 8.29
N LEU A 474 2.72 14.88 8.57
CA LEU A 474 2.65 13.82 7.55
C LEU A 474 1.25 13.69 6.93
N ASN A 475 0.21 13.91 7.73
CA ASN A 475 -1.18 13.75 7.30
C ASN A 475 -1.82 15.05 6.76
N GLY A 476 -1.04 16.11 6.57
CA GLY A 476 -1.52 17.37 6.00
C GLY A 476 -2.43 18.19 6.93
N VAL A 477 -2.56 17.79 8.20
CA VAL A 477 -3.31 18.54 9.23
C VAL A 477 -2.58 19.84 9.58
N SER A 478 -1.26 19.77 9.68
CA SER A 478 -0.39 20.93 9.89
C SER A 478 0.23 21.37 8.57
N THR A 479 0.04 22.64 8.26
CA THR A 479 0.63 23.35 7.12
C THR A 479 1.59 24.45 7.61
N PRO A 480 2.31 25.15 6.72
CA PRO A 480 3.09 26.32 7.11
C PRO A 480 2.26 27.44 7.76
N ASP A 481 0.94 27.48 7.56
CA ASP A 481 0.08 28.52 8.14
C ASP A 481 -0.58 28.08 9.46
N THR A 482 -0.50 26.79 9.80
CA THR A 482 -1.08 26.24 11.02
C THR A 482 -0.38 26.76 12.28
N LYS A 483 -1.15 27.25 13.24
CA LYS A 483 -0.65 27.70 14.55
C LYS A 483 -0.79 26.59 15.59
N TRP A 484 0.28 26.36 16.33
CA TRP A 484 0.33 25.33 17.37
C TRP A 484 0.26 25.94 18.77
N TYR A 485 -0.57 25.33 19.61
CA TYR A 485 -0.72 25.70 21.02
C TYR A 485 -0.53 24.48 21.93
N GLU A 486 -0.17 24.76 23.18
CA GLU A 486 -0.26 23.80 24.27
C GLU A 486 -1.12 24.42 25.35
N PHE A 487 -2.13 23.67 25.79
CA PHE A 487 -3.13 24.18 26.71
C PHE A 487 -2.51 24.62 28.03
N GLY A 488 -2.88 25.81 28.49
CA GLY A 488 -2.37 26.39 29.74
C GLY A 488 -0.93 26.94 29.69
N GLN A 489 -0.27 26.94 28.52
CA GLN A 489 1.13 27.37 28.39
C GLN A 489 1.30 28.78 27.82
N SER A 490 2.51 29.33 27.95
CA SER A 490 2.84 30.68 27.48
C SER A 490 2.88 30.81 25.95
N LYS A 491 2.63 32.03 25.45
CA LYS A 491 2.78 32.38 24.02
C LYS A 491 4.15 32.04 23.44
N LEU A 492 5.21 32.11 24.26
CA LEU A 492 6.56 31.74 23.85
C LEU A 492 6.68 30.24 23.55
N LYS A 493 6.00 29.38 24.32
CA LYS A 493 5.96 27.93 24.08
C LYS A 493 5.17 27.63 22.80
N SER A 494 4.01 28.26 22.60
CA SER A 494 3.22 28.14 21.36
C SER A 494 4.01 28.54 20.11
N LYS A 495 4.77 29.65 20.18
CA LYS A 495 5.65 30.07 19.08
C LYS A 495 6.73 29.02 18.78
N ARG A 496 7.34 28.43 19.81
CA ARG A 496 8.34 27.36 19.65
C ARG A 496 7.76 26.11 18.99
N LEU A 497 6.56 25.67 19.40
CA LEU A 497 5.85 24.54 18.78
C LEU A 497 5.55 24.82 17.31
N THR A 498 5.05 26.03 17.01
CA THR A 498 4.75 26.44 15.63
C THR A 498 6.02 26.48 14.78
N ASP A 499 7.11 27.05 15.30
CA ASP A 499 8.40 27.10 14.60
C ASP A 499 9.00 25.70 14.41
N ALA A 500 8.80 24.77 15.35
CA ALA A 500 9.26 23.39 15.25
C ALA A 500 8.48 22.62 14.17
N ALA A 501 7.15 22.71 14.16
CA ALA A 501 6.30 22.07 13.14
C ALA A 501 6.61 22.61 11.74
N LYS A 502 6.78 23.93 11.60
CA LYS A 502 7.22 24.56 10.34
C LYS A 502 8.54 24.00 9.84
N ARG A 503 9.52 23.82 10.71
CA ARG A 503 10.82 23.23 10.33
C ARG A 503 10.68 21.77 9.97
N LEU A 504 9.85 21.02 10.71
CA LEU A 504 9.62 19.60 10.46
C LEU A 504 9.04 19.36 9.06
N LEU A 505 8.12 20.20 8.60
CA LEU A 505 7.55 20.15 7.24
C LEU A 505 8.61 20.22 6.13
N HIS A 506 9.73 20.91 6.34
CA HIS A 506 10.81 20.99 5.34
C HIS A 506 11.57 19.66 5.17
N PHE A 507 11.41 18.73 6.10
CA PHE A 507 12.07 17.42 6.09
C PHE A 507 11.14 16.29 5.67
N ILE A 508 9.87 16.57 5.39
CA ILE A 508 8.95 15.55 4.88
C ILE A 508 9.03 15.58 3.35
N ASP A 509 9.55 14.51 2.78
CA ASP A 509 9.55 14.27 1.34
C ASP A 509 8.39 13.31 1.01
N HIS A 510 7.60 13.67 0.00
CA HIS A 510 6.45 12.88 -0.45
C HIS A 510 6.72 12.10 -1.74
N ASP A 511 7.87 12.32 -2.39
CA ASP A 511 8.11 11.79 -3.74
C ASP A 511 8.68 10.37 -3.75
N TRP A 512 9.26 9.92 -2.63
CA TRP A 512 9.88 8.60 -2.54
C TRP A 512 8.85 7.47 -2.37
N ARG A 513 9.09 6.35 -3.08
CA ARG A 513 8.24 5.17 -3.11
C ARG A 513 9.02 3.90 -2.78
N VAL A 514 8.32 2.94 -2.18
CA VAL A 514 8.89 1.66 -1.74
C VAL A 514 9.08 0.76 -2.95
N SER A 515 10.28 0.20 -3.13
CA SER A 515 10.57 -0.76 -4.20
C SER A 515 10.28 -2.20 -3.79
N LYS A 516 10.15 -3.11 -4.77
CA LYS A 516 10.13 -4.57 -4.54
C LYS A 516 11.33 -5.01 -3.69
N ARG A 517 12.53 -4.51 -4.03
CA ARG A 517 13.76 -4.80 -3.30
C ARG A 517 13.68 -4.41 -1.84
N ASP A 518 13.11 -3.26 -1.51
CA ASP A 518 13.00 -2.78 -0.14
C ASP A 518 12.20 -3.75 0.75
N LEU A 519 11.10 -4.30 0.24
CA LEU A 519 10.25 -5.25 0.97
C LEU A 519 10.86 -6.65 1.06
N CYS A 520 11.79 -6.98 0.17
CA CYS A 520 12.47 -8.28 0.14
C CYS A 520 13.77 -8.32 0.94
N GLN A 521 14.21 -7.19 1.46
CA GLN A 521 15.35 -7.09 2.35
C GLN A 521 14.91 -6.61 3.75
N PRO A 522 15.75 -6.82 4.77
CA PRO A 522 15.46 -6.29 6.09
C PRO A 522 15.42 -4.76 6.05
N TRP A 523 14.50 -4.17 6.81
CA TRP A 523 14.34 -2.72 6.80
C TRP A 523 15.63 -2.01 7.25
N HIS A 524 15.91 -0.86 6.64
CA HIS A 524 16.99 0.05 7.04
C HIS A 524 16.48 1.49 7.08
N PHE A 525 17.22 2.39 7.72
CA PHE A 525 16.80 3.79 7.74
C PHE A 525 17.00 4.45 6.38
N ARG A 526 16.05 5.29 6.00
CA ARG A 526 16.12 6.21 4.85
C ARG A 526 16.27 7.64 5.34
N LYS A 527 15.55 7.97 6.43
CA LYS A 527 15.60 9.29 7.06
C LYS A 527 15.59 9.20 8.58
N LEU A 528 16.36 10.07 9.21
CA LEU A 528 16.40 10.27 10.65
C LEU A 528 16.33 11.77 10.98
N ILE A 529 15.41 12.15 11.84
CA ILE A 529 15.25 13.52 12.33
C ILE A 529 15.23 13.48 13.85
N PHE A 530 16.24 14.06 14.50
CA PHE A 530 16.27 14.19 15.96
C PHE A 530 15.67 15.52 16.38
N VAL A 531 14.60 15.48 17.18
CA VAL A 531 13.97 16.64 17.79
C VAL A 531 14.45 16.76 19.23
N LEU A 532 15.06 17.88 19.59
CA LEU A 532 15.71 18.09 20.88
C LEU A 532 14.93 19.10 21.72
N ASN A 533 14.72 18.78 22.99
CA ASN A 533 14.15 19.68 24.01
C ASN A 533 12.81 20.32 23.61
N LEU A 534 11.88 19.55 23.03
CA LEU A 534 10.57 20.10 22.61
C LEU A 534 9.71 20.53 23.81
N ASP A 535 9.62 19.65 24.80
CA ASP A 535 8.80 19.79 26.01
C ASP A 535 9.63 19.78 27.30
N CYS A 536 10.84 19.25 27.26
CA CYS A 536 11.81 19.29 28.36
C CYS A 536 13.09 20.05 27.96
N ASP A 537 13.22 21.31 28.38
CA ASP A 537 14.33 22.19 27.98
C ASP A 537 15.15 22.70 29.18
N PRO A 538 16.27 22.04 29.53
CA PRO A 538 17.13 22.48 30.64
C PRO A 538 17.81 23.84 30.37
N THR A 539 17.91 24.26 29.10
CA THR A 539 18.60 25.49 28.71
C THR A 539 17.90 26.76 29.22
N ILE A 540 16.61 26.67 29.59
CA ILE A 540 15.84 27.78 30.17
C ILE A 540 16.55 28.31 31.43
N ASN A 541 17.03 27.41 32.27
CA ASN A 541 17.67 27.72 33.55
C ASN A 541 19.14 28.16 33.42
N TRP A 542 19.73 28.00 32.23
CA TRP A 542 21.12 28.34 31.99
C TRP A 542 21.34 29.85 31.95
N ARG A 543 22.34 30.36 32.69
CA ARG A 543 22.62 31.80 32.85
C ARG A 543 23.91 32.28 32.19
N GLY A 544 24.61 31.42 31.45
CA GLY A 544 25.86 31.77 30.78
C GLY A 544 25.66 32.61 29.51
N GLN A 545 26.77 33.03 28.91
CA GLN A 545 26.79 33.73 27.62
C GLN A 545 27.00 32.73 26.48
N GLU A 546 26.09 32.66 25.51
CA GLU A 546 26.14 31.67 24.42
C GLU A 546 27.44 31.74 23.61
N MET A 547 27.93 32.94 23.33
CA MET A 547 29.18 33.15 22.57
C MET A 547 30.41 32.51 23.25
N MET A 548 30.41 32.37 24.58
CA MET A 548 31.51 31.72 25.31
C MET A 548 31.52 30.21 25.13
N VAL A 549 30.38 29.60 24.83
CA VAL A 549 30.30 28.16 24.53
C VAL A 549 31.01 27.87 23.21
N ASP A 550 30.80 28.70 22.20
CA ASP A 550 31.45 28.56 20.89
C ASP A 550 32.96 28.84 20.99
N PHE A 551 33.35 29.95 21.65
CA PHE A 551 34.76 30.33 21.79
C PHE A 551 35.59 29.26 22.52
N MET A 552 35.04 28.64 23.56
CA MET A 552 35.73 27.60 24.33
C MET A 552 35.54 26.18 23.76
N ASN A 553 34.77 26.03 22.66
CA ASN A 553 34.32 24.73 22.15
C ASN A 553 33.76 23.84 23.27
N ALA A 554 32.93 24.44 24.14
CA ALA A 554 32.48 23.80 25.37
C ALA A 554 31.48 22.68 25.08
N ASN A 555 31.60 21.57 25.81
CA ASN A 555 30.72 20.42 25.66
C ASN A 555 29.33 20.72 26.23
N VAL A 556 28.33 20.85 25.35
CA VAL A 556 26.92 21.08 25.72
C VAL A 556 26.29 19.94 26.53
N PHE A 557 26.86 18.73 26.48
CA PHE A 557 26.42 17.60 27.32
C PHE A 557 27.02 17.62 28.73
N SER A 558 27.97 18.52 29.02
CA SER A 558 28.65 18.65 30.32
C SER A 558 29.11 20.09 30.53
N LEU A 559 28.16 21.02 30.60
CA LEU A 559 28.44 22.45 30.53
C LEU A 559 28.68 23.09 31.91
N GLY A 560 29.71 23.93 32.00
CA GLY A 560 30.03 24.73 33.19
C GLY A 560 30.56 23.91 34.39
N ARG A 561 30.73 24.58 35.54
CA ARG A 561 31.29 23.96 36.75
C ARG A 561 30.41 22.83 37.30
N LYS A 562 29.10 22.96 37.13
CA LYS A 562 28.12 21.95 37.53
C LYS A 562 28.05 20.75 36.57
N LYS A 563 28.72 20.83 35.41
CA LYS A 563 28.66 19.82 34.33
C LYS A 563 27.22 19.46 33.99
N GLU A 564 26.38 20.46 33.74
CA GLU A 564 24.97 20.23 33.42
C GLU A 564 24.82 19.76 31.97
N ASN A 565 24.00 18.73 31.75
CA ASN A 565 23.62 18.29 30.40
C ASN A 565 22.52 19.21 29.84
N MET A 566 22.78 19.84 28.70
CA MET A 566 21.83 20.75 28.05
C MET A 566 20.81 20.04 27.15
N LEU A 567 20.91 18.72 27.00
CA LEU A 567 19.91 17.88 26.35
C LEU A 567 18.95 17.31 27.42
N GLY A 568 17.69 17.73 27.38
CA GLY A 568 16.66 17.26 28.31
C GLY A 568 15.91 16.03 27.80
N ALA A 569 15.48 16.08 26.54
CA ALA A 569 14.81 14.98 25.85
C ALA A 569 15.19 14.97 24.37
N LEU A 570 15.21 13.77 23.78
CA LEU A 570 15.47 13.53 22.37
C LEU A 570 14.39 12.60 21.81
N ASP A 571 13.65 13.09 20.82
CA ASP A 571 12.74 12.28 20.04
C ASP A 571 13.37 11.97 18.67
N ALA A 572 13.51 10.69 18.33
CA ALA A 572 14.02 10.21 17.06
C ALA A 572 12.87 9.87 16.13
N ILE A 573 12.61 10.75 15.17
CA ILE A 573 11.66 10.52 14.08
C ILE A 573 12.40 9.80 12.95
N CYS A 574 11.87 8.64 12.53
CA CYS A 574 12.54 7.74 11.60
C CYS A 574 11.63 7.38 10.43
N LEU A 575 12.16 7.35 9.21
CA LEU A 575 11.54 6.70 8.05
C LEU A 575 12.41 5.51 7.65
N ASN A 576 11.83 4.31 7.60
CA ASN A 576 12.52 3.10 7.13
C ASN A 576 12.25 2.80 5.64
N SER A 577 13.00 1.85 5.09
CA SER A 577 12.89 1.42 3.68
C SER A 577 11.56 0.72 3.35
N TRP A 578 10.75 0.31 4.33
CA TRP A 578 9.41 -0.20 4.08
C TRP A 578 8.35 0.90 4.01
N GLY A 579 8.74 2.16 4.27
CA GLY A 579 7.87 3.33 4.20
C GLY A 579 7.10 3.62 5.49
N GLU A 580 7.52 3.04 6.62
CA GLU A 580 6.99 3.29 7.95
C GLU A 580 7.66 4.51 8.57
N TRP A 581 6.84 5.39 9.14
CA TRP A 581 7.30 6.48 9.99
C TRP A 581 7.15 6.07 11.45
N GLN A 582 8.16 6.34 12.27
CA GLN A 582 8.15 6.06 13.70
C GLN A 582 8.70 7.25 14.49
N CYS A 583 8.32 7.37 15.77
CA CYS A 583 8.82 8.38 16.69
C CYS A 583 9.18 7.74 18.03
N HIS A 584 10.48 7.62 18.32
CA HIS A 584 11.01 7.01 19.53
C HIS A 584 11.53 8.07 20.50
N ARG A 585 11.21 7.98 21.79
CA ARG A 585 11.66 8.96 22.79
C ARG A 585 12.74 8.43 23.71
N PHE A 586 13.72 9.29 23.98
CA PHE A 586 14.83 9.04 24.88
C PHE A 586 14.95 10.19 25.88
N GLU A 587 15.04 9.85 27.16
CA GLU A 587 15.12 10.79 28.27
C GLU A 587 16.24 10.42 29.25
N GLY A 588 16.59 11.37 30.12
CA GLY A 588 17.63 11.22 31.12
C GLY A 588 19.03 11.53 30.59
N ASP A 589 20.04 11.38 31.46
CA ASP A 589 21.41 11.79 31.16
C ASP A 589 21.98 11.06 29.93
N THR A 590 21.63 9.79 29.73
CA THR A 590 22.14 8.97 28.62
C THR A 590 21.25 9.01 27.37
N ALA A 591 20.27 9.91 27.27
CA ALA A 591 19.30 9.94 26.16
C ALA A 591 19.96 9.92 24.77
N VAL A 592 21.03 10.71 24.58
CA VAL A 592 21.77 10.74 23.31
C VAL A 592 22.45 9.40 23.00
N LEU A 593 22.99 8.70 24.01
CA LEU A 593 23.66 7.42 23.82
C LEU A 593 22.65 6.32 23.47
N GLN A 594 21.50 6.32 24.15
CA GLN A 594 20.40 5.39 23.86
C GLN A 594 19.86 5.58 22.45
N ALA A 595 19.65 6.83 22.04
CA ALA A 595 19.19 7.15 20.69
C ALA A 595 20.17 6.68 19.61
N LEU A 596 21.48 6.88 19.83
CA LEU A 596 22.52 6.41 18.90
C LEU A 596 22.59 4.88 18.84
N ALA A 597 22.52 4.20 19.99
CA ALA A 597 22.48 2.74 20.05
C ALA A 597 21.27 2.18 19.29
N PHE A 598 20.11 2.82 19.45
CA PHE A 598 18.87 2.47 18.74
C PHE A 598 19.00 2.61 17.21
N VAL A 599 19.53 3.73 16.70
CA VAL A 599 19.59 3.95 15.24
C VAL A 599 20.71 3.18 14.53
N THR A 600 21.74 2.76 15.26
CA THR A 600 22.96 2.17 14.67
C THR A 600 22.70 0.92 13.82
N PRO A 601 21.89 -0.08 14.25
CA PRO A 601 21.62 -1.27 13.44
C PRO A 601 20.97 -0.94 12.09
N GLY A 602 19.99 -0.04 12.07
CA GLY A 602 19.31 0.37 10.83
C GLY A 602 20.18 1.25 9.93
N LEU A 603 21.10 2.05 10.50
CA LEU A 603 22.10 2.82 9.75
C LEU A 603 23.11 1.90 9.06
N ARG A 604 23.51 0.81 9.72
CA ARG A 604 24.46 -0.16 9.20
C ARG A 604 23.93 -0.89 7.95
N ARG A 605 22.65 -1.27 7.99
CA ARG A 605 21.99 -2.00 6.89
C ARG A 605 21.73 -1.14 5.67
N ALA A 606 21.76 0.19 5.81
CA ALA A 606 21.52 1.11 4.70
C ALA A 606 22.67 1.04 3.68
N SER A 607 22.34 0.67 2.45
CA SER A 607 23.27 0.64 1.31
C SER A 607 23.60 2.03 0.77
N LEU A 608 22.71 2.99 0.99
CA LEU A 608 22.85 4.39 0.59
C LEU A 608 22.98 5.29 1.84
N PRO A 609 23.62 6.47 1.71
CA PRO A 609 23.66 7.44 2.80
C PRO A 609 22.26 7.81 3.30
N VAL A 610 22.05 7.70 4.61
CA VAL A 610 20.79 8.05 5.26
C VAL A 610 20.70 9.56 5.43
N ASP A 611 19.54 10.14 5.11
CA ASP A 611 19.27 11.56 5.33
C ASP A 611 19.10 11.83 6.83
N MET A 612 19.91 12.74 7.38
CA MET A 612 20.06 12.92 8.83
C MET A 612 20.00 14.39 9.22
N ASP A 613 18.97 14.74 9.99
CA ASP A 613 18.70 16.09 10.45
C ASP A 613 18.40 16.22 11.94
N VAL A 614 18.59 17.44 12.44
CA VAL A 614 18.43 17.76 13.86
C VAL A 614 17.67 19.09 13.99
N ILE A 615 16.57 19.06 14.74
CA ILE A 615 15.75 20.21 15.10
C ILE A 615 15.90 20.44 16.60
N SER A 616 16.64 21.48 16.99
CA SER A 616 16.64 21.93 18.39
C SER A 616 15.49 22.89 18.64
N CYS A 617 14.71 22.61 19.69
CA CYS A 617 13.62 23.44 20.21
C CYS A 617 14.02 24.19 21.49
N SER A 618 15.29 24.09 21.88
CA SER A 618 15.89 24.76 23.03
C SER A 618 15.74 26.28 22.94
N GLN A 619 15.43 26.91 24.07
CA GLN A 619 15.29 28.36 24.19
C GLN A 619 16.65 29.07 24.16
N LYS A 620 17.68 28.45 24.74
CA LYS A 620 19.08 28.91 24.69
C LYS A 620 19.96 27.81 24.11
N LEU A 621 21.15 28.17 23.65
CA LEU A 621 22.15 27.23 23.10
C LEU A 621 21.65 26.40 21.91
N ARG A 622 20.62 26.89 21.22
CA ARG A 622 19.95 26.18 20.12
C ARG A 622 20.90 25.77 18.98
N PRO A 623 21.74 26.66 18.40
CA PRO A 623 22.65 26.26 17.34
C PRO A 623 23.74 25.31 17.83
N GLN A 624 24.26 25.51 19.05
CA GLN A 624 25.32 24.70 19.64
C GLN A 624 24.84 23.27 19.89
N LEU A 625 23.66 23.11 20.52
CA LEU A 625 23.10 21.79 20.80
C LEU A 625 22.75 21.05 19.49
N LYS A 626 22.15 21.75 18.53
CA LYS A 626 21.89 21.20 17.19
C LYS A 626 23.17 20.69 16.53
N LEU A 627 24.23 21.49 16.53
CA LEU A 627 25.50 21.14 15.88
C LEU A 627 26.18 19.96 16.58
N ALA A 628 26.23 19.97 17.92
CA ALA A 628 26.85 18.91 18.71
C ALA A 628 26.19 17.55 18.46
N VAL A 629 24.85 17.48 18.52
CA VAL A 629 24.11 16.25 18.24
C VAL A 629 24.23 15.83 16.77
N LYS A 630 24.15 16.77 15.82
CA LYS A 630 24.29 16.45 14.39
C LYS A 630 25.68 15.88 14.06
N ASN A 631 26.73 16.43 14.67
CA ASN A 631 28.09 15.92 14.49
C ASN A 631 28.26 14.52 15.10
N LEU A 632 27.71 14.29 16.29
CA LEU A 632 27.76 12.99 16.94
C LEU A 632 27.00 11.92 16.14
N LEU A 633 25.83 12.25 15.60
CA LEU A 633 25.05 11.35 14.73
C LEU A 633 25.81 11.02 13.43
N LYS A 634 26.38 12.02 12.75
CA LYS A 634 27.20 11.80 11.55
C LYS A 634 28.44 10.95 11.83
N GLN A 635 29.10 11.18 12.97
CA GLN A 635 30.26 10.40 13.37
C GLN A 635 29.87 8.96 13.68
N THR A 636 28.74 8.74 14.37
CA THR A 636 28.18 7.41 14.65
C THR A 636 27.90 6.65 13.35
N ALA A 637 27.23 7.29 12.38
CA ALA A 637 26.98 6.68 11.08
C ALA A 637 28.28 6.28 10.36
N ARG A 638 29.29 7.16 10.36
CA ARG A 638 30.60 6.88 9.76
C ARG A 638 31.33 5.72 10.45
N LEU A 639 31.42 5.74 11.78
CA LEU A 639 32.13 4.71 12.54
C LEU A 639 31.41 3.35 12.45
N CYS A 640 30.08 3.34 12.43
CA CYS A 640 29.30 2.13 12.22
C CYS A 640 29.60 1.46 10.87
N GLN A 641 29.70 2.24 9.79
CA GLN A 641 30.06 1.73 8.46
C GLN A 641 31.52 1.23 8.38
N GLN A 642 32.43 1.81 9.17
CA GLN A 642 33.85 1.44 9.20
C GLN A 642 34.17 0.26 10.12
N ALA A 643 33.28 -0.09 11.06
CA ALA A 643 33.54 -1.11 12.08
C ALA A 643 33.65 -2.51 11.45
N GLN A 644 34.86 -3.08 11.47
CA GLN A 644 35.16 -4.45 11.06
C GLN A 644 35.16 -5.42 12.26
N GLN A 645 35.03 -6.73 12.00
CA GLN A 645 35.00 -7.78 13.03
C GLN A 645 36.24 -7.80 13.95
N SER A 646 37.38 -7.33 13.47
CA SER A 646 38.66 -7.34 14.17
C SER A 646 39.00 -6.01 14.87
N SER A 647 38.18 -4.97 14.72
CA SER A 647 38.49 -3.62 15.23
C SER A 647 37.30 -3.01 15.96
N ILE A 648 37.41 -2.90 17.28
CA ILE A 648 36.46 -2.14 18.09
C ILE A 648 36.87 -0.67 18.00
N LEU A 649 36.05 0.16 17.35
CA LEU A 649 36.27 1.61 17.34
C LEU A 649 35.67 2.21 18.61
N VAL A 650 36.46 3.03 19.32
CA VAL A 650 36.05 3.67 20.58
C VAL A 650 35.99 5.17 20.42
N GLN A 651 34.84 5.77 20.72
CA GLN A 651 34.67 7.21 20.79
C GLN A 651 34.34 7.62 22.24
N PRO A 652 35.21 8.41 22.92
CA PRO A 652 34.89 8.91 24.24
C PRO A 652 33.91 10.08 24.15
N LEU A 653 32.91 10.10 25.04
CA LEU A 653 31.97 11.20 25.18
C LEU A 653 31.75 11.53 26.66
N GLN A 654 32.01 12.77 27.05
CA GLN A 654 31.69 13.24 28.40
C GLN A 654 30.22 13.67 28.43
N ILE A 655 29.44 13.11 29.34
CA ILE A 655 28.06 13.51 29.61
C ILE A 655 27.89 13.71 31.11
N SER A 656 27.42 14.87 31.50
CA SER A 656 27.38 15.29 32.90
C SER A 656 28.75 15.03 33.58
N HIS A 657 28.78 14.35 34.72
CA HIS A 657 30.01 14.01 35.42
C HIS A 657 30.76 12.80 34.85
N ILE A 658 30.13 12.02 33.98
CA ILE A 658 30.57 10.69 33.55
C ILE A 658 31.22 10.75 32.18
N ARG A 659 32.27 9.94 31.97
CA ARG A 659 32.92 9.77 30.67
C ARG A 659 32.54 8.41 30.12
N TYR A 660 31.77 8.38 29.04
CA TYR A 660 31.36 7.16 28.37
C TYR A 660 32.32 6.79 27.24
N GLY A 661 32.51 5.49 27.03
CA GLY A 661 33.12 4.93 25.82
C GLY A 661 32.02 4.40 24.92
N ILE A 662 31.99 4.84 23.67
CA ILE A 662 31.05 4.36 22.65
C ILE A 662 31.79 3.36 21.76
N PHE A 663 31.27 2.14 21.66
CA PHE A 663 31.90 1.01 21.00
C PHE A 663 31.05 0.58 19.79
N PHE A 664 31.71 0.43 18.64
CA PHE A 664 31.07 -0.03 17.41
C PHE A 664 31.53 -1.45 17.06
N ASN A 665 30.58 -2.31 16.72
CA ASN A 665 30.83 -3.69 16.31
C ASN A 665 29.88 -4.13 15.16
N PRO A 666 30.05 -5.34 14.62
CA PRO A 666 29.19 -5.88 13.57
C PRO A 666 27.68 -5.89 13.84
N LEU A 667 27.29 -5.99 15.11
CA LEU A 667 25.90 -6.13 15.55
C LEU A 667 25.26 -4.78 15.93
N GLY A 668 26.05 -3.71 16.08
CA GLY A 668 25.55 -2.38 16.38
C GLY A 668 26.51 -1.54 17.22
N MET A 669 25.94 -0.70 18.08
CA MET A 669 26.66 0.16 19.02
C MET A 669 26.32 -0.25 20.45
N ALA A 670 27.34 -0.26 21.31
CA ALA A 670 27.20 -0.34 22.75
C ALA A 670 27.93 0.84 23.41
N TYR A 671 27.59 1.16 24.66
CA TYR A 671 28.29 2.19 25.42
C TYR A 671 28.45 1.76 26.88
N GLU A 672 29.57 2.14 27.49
CA GLU A 672 29.90 1.80 28.89
C GLU A 672 30.50 3.02 29.61
N ASP A 673 30.33 3.06 30.92
CA ASP A 673 30.93 4.06 31.80
C ASP A 673 32.43 3.78 32.00
N LEU A 674 33.29 4.73 31.62
CA LEU A 674 34.76 4.60 31.74
C LEU A 674 35.30 5.01 33.12
N SER A 675 34.45 5.40 34.06
CA SER A 675 34.88 5.71 35.44
C SER A 675 35.30 4.46 36.22
N ASP A 676 34.80 3.27 35.84
CA ASP A 676 35.30 1.97 36.33
C ASP A 676 36.25 1.30 35.33
N ALA A 677 37.50 1.73 35.34
CA ALA A 677 38.56 1.16 34.51
C ALA A 677 38.79 -0.34 34.76
N LYS A 678 38.44 -0.88 35.93
CA LYS A 678 38.60 -2.31 36.27
C LYS A 678 37.52 -3.16 35.61
N SER A 679 36.25 -2.73 35.66
CA SER A 679 35.16 -3.33 34.89
C SER A 679 35.45 -3.28 33.38
N PHE A 680 35.96 -2.14 32.89
CA PHE A 680 36.36 -1.95 31.48
C PHE A 680 37.38 -3.00 30.98
N TYR A 681 38.50 -3.22 31.69
CA TYR A 681 39.48 -4.24 31.28
C TYR A 681 38.97 -5.67 31.49
N GLN A 682 38.13 -5.91 32.49
CA GLN A 682 37.48 -7.21 32.70
C GLN A 682 36.42 -7.51 31.63
N GLN A 683 35.69 -6.51 31.14
CA GLN A 683 34.75 -6.66 30.04
C GLN A 683 35.47 -6.74 28.70
N LEU A 684 36.53 -5.99 28.41
CA LEU A 684 37.34 -6.18 27.19
C LEU A 684 38.00 -7.57 27.11
N SER A 685 38.37 -8.13 28.27
CA SER A 685 38.93 -9.49 28.36
C SER A 685 37.87 -10.60 28.42
N ARG A 686 36.65 -10.33 28.94
CA ARG A 686 35.51 -11.27 28.96
C ARG A 686 34.63 -11.18 27.72
N SER A 687 34.60 -10.04 27.04
CA SER A 687 33.84 -9.82 25.82
C SER A 687 34.56 -10.50 24.66
N HIS A 688 34.31 -11.79 24.56
CA HIS A 688 33.58 -12.26 23.40
C HIS A 688 32.39 -11.31 23.16
N LEU A 689 32.62 -10.16 22.50
CA LEU A 689 31.57 -9.27 22.01
C LEU A 689 30.67 -10.14 21.14
N VAL A 690 29.56 -10.60 21.72
CA VAL A 690 28.52 -11.49 21.18
C VAL A 690 29.00 -12.22 19.91
N ARG A 691 29.90 -13.20 20.06
CA ARG A 691 30.03 -14.21 19.02
C ARG A 691 28.76 -15.03 19.10
N LEU A 692 27.91 -14.95 18.06
CA LEU A 692 26.81 -15.90 17.90
C LEU A 692 27.36 -17.32 18.10
N PRO A 693 26.63 -18.20 18.80
CA PRO A 693 27.07 -19.57 19.04
C PRO A 693 27.47 -20.20 17.70
N ARG A 694 28.73 -20.65 17.60
CA ARG A 694 29.20 -21.40 16.43
C ARG A 694 28.58 -22.79 16.54
N PRO A 695 27.81 -23.25 15.54
CA PRO A 695 27.46 -24.66 15.50
C PRO A 695 28.74 -25.48 15.39
N ALA A 696 28.81 -26.64 16.05
CA ALA A 696 29.97 -27.52 15.98
C ALA A 696 30.00 -28.22 14.60
N LEU A 697 30.54 -27.54 13.59
CA LEU A 697 30.52 -27.97 12.18
C LEU A 697 31.88 -28.46 11.68
N GLY A 698 32.57 -29.33 12.44
CA GLY A 698 33.78 -30.03 11.96
C GLY A 698 34.87 -29.16 11.30
N ASP A 699 35.76 -29.81 10.54
CA ASP A 699 36.93 -29.18 9.88
C ASP A 699 36.63 -28.65 8.47
N ASP A 700 35.39 -28.23 8.17
CA ASP A 700 35.08 -27.54 6.91
C ASP A 700 35.53 -26.06 7.01
N PRO A 701 36.30 -25.50 6.06
CA PRO A 701 36.61 -24.05 6.02
C PRO A 701 35.38 -23.13 5.94
N PHE A 702 34.17 -23.68 5.78
CA PHE A 702 32.87 -23.00 5.87
C PHE A 702 32.07 -23.29 7.16
N SER A 703 32.68 -23.88 8.18
CA SER A 703 32.07 -24.25 9.48
C SER A 703 31.66 -23.06 10.37
N SER A 704 32.07 -21.84 10.03
CA SER A 704 31.65 -20.63 10.72
C SER A 704 30.57 -19.89 9.93
N MET A 705 29.52 -19.43 10.63
CA MET A 705 28.48 -18.53 10.09
C MET A 705 29.06 -17.56 9.05
N PRO A 706 28.56 -17.56 7.80
CA PRO A 706 28.98 -16.57 6.83
C PRO A 706 28.78 -15.16 7.38
N ASN A 707 29.87 -14.38 7.49
CA ASN A 707 29.85 -13.01 8.02
C ASN A 707 28.77 -12.13 7.38
N ILE A 708 28.43 -12.44 6.13
CA ILE A 708 27.41 -11.72 5.38
C ILE A 708 26.00 -11.87 5.96
N ILE A 709 25.67 -12.98 6.62
CA ILE A 709 24.37 -13.18 7.28
C ILE A 709 24.16 -12.13 8.39
N GLN A 710 25.23 -11.77 9.12
CA GLN A 710 25.15 -10.77 10.19
C GLN A 710 24.74 -9.38 9.67
N ASN A 711 25.10 -9.05 8.43
CA ASN A 711 24.73 -7.77 7.83
C ASN A 711 23.24 -7.69 7.48
N PHE A 712 22.53 -8.83 7.43
CA PHE A 712 21.10 -8.91 7.14
C PHE A 712 20.26 -9.18 8.40
N ALA A 713 20.88 -9.40 9.56
CA ALA A 713 20.17 -9.66 10.81
C ALA A 713 19.19 -8.51 11.15
N ALA A 714 17.92 -8.85 11.35
CA ALA A 714 16.89 -7.92 11.76
C ALA A 714 16.07 -8.50 12.92
N LYS A 715 16.22 -7.87 14.08
CA LYS A 715 15.47 -8.22 15.28
C LYS A 715 13.96 -8.10 15.02
N GLY A 716 13.19 -9.06 15.51
CA GLY A 716 11.74 -9.17 15.31
C GLY A 716 11.31 -9.86 14.02
N ALA A 717 12.25 -10.37 13.22
CA ALA A 717 11.96 -11.14 12.01
C ALA A 717 12.67 -12.49 12.04
N ILE A 718 12.01 -13.54 11.57
CA ILE A 718 12.63 -14.85 11.34
C ILE A 718 13.25 -14.83 9.94
N GLN A 719 14.52 -15.20 9.81
CA GLN A 719 15.26 -15.09 8.55
C GLN A 719 15.98 -16.40 8.20
N TYR A 720 15.65 -16.95 7.04
CA TYR A 720 16.22 -18.16 6.46
C TYR A 720 17.26 -17.76 5.40
N PHE A 721 18.47 -18.29 5.52
CA PHE A 721 19.53 -18.18 4.51
C PHE A 721 19.82 -19.57 3.97
N LEU A 722 19.59 -19.74 2.67
CA LEU A 722 19.56 -21.02 1.98
C LEU A 722 20.73 -21.13 1.01
N ARG A 723 21.37 -22.29 0.94
CA ARG A 723 22.43 -22.58 -0.03
C ARG A 723 22.29 -24.00 -0.59
N GLN A 724 22.01 -24.10 -1.89
CA GLN A 724 21.96 -25.40 -2.58
C GLN A 724 23.38 -25.92 -2.85
N ARG A 725 23.66 -27.18 -2.51
CA ARG A 725 24.92 -27.91 -2.75
C ARG A 725 24.64 -29.33 -3.29
N GLY A 726 24.44 -29.44 -4.60
CA GLY A 726 23.98 -30.71 -5.19
C GLY A 726 22.64 -31.11 -4.57
N ASP A 727 22.56 -32.32 -4.01
CA ASP A 727 21.35 -32.84 -3.36
C ASP A 727 21.16 -32.36 -1.90
N ASN A 728 22.11 -31.58 -1.36
CA ASN A 728 22.04 -31.07 0.00
C ASN A 728 21.65 -29.59 0.01
N LEU A 729 20.76 -29.21 0.92
CA LEU A 729 20.36 -27.85 1.20
C LEU A 729 20.86 -27.43 2.58
N ASP A 730 21.80 -26.49 2.64
CA ASP A 730 22.20 -25.84 3.89
C ASP A 730 21.14 -24.79 4.28
N VAL A 731 20.63 -24.88 5.50
CA VAL A 731 19.61 -23.96 6.04
C VAL A 731 20.15 -23.29 7.30
N PHE A 732 20.34 -21.98 7.24
CA PHE A 732 20.66 -21.14 8.40
C PHE A 732 19.43 -20.33 8.78
N ILE A 733 19.05 -20.32 10.06
CA ILE A 733 17.88 -19.59 10.55
C ILE A 733 18.32 -18.62 11.65
N LEU A 734 17.98 -17.35 11.49
CA LEU A 734 17.95 -16.38 12.58
C LEU A 734 16.52 -16.29 13.12
N ASP A 735 16.35 -16.45 14.43
CA ASP A 735 15.07 -16.20 15.10
C ASP A 735 14.83 -14.69 15.34
N GLU A 736 13.70 -14.35 15.99
CA GLU A 736 13.32 -12.96 16.27
C GLU A 736 14.33 -12.23 17.18
N GLU A 737 15.10 -12.96 17.97
CA GLU A 737 16.18 -12.48 18.83
C GLU A 737 17.55 -12.48 18.13
N ASN A 738 17.61 -12.85 16.85
CA ASN A 738 18.81 -13.10 16.04
C ASN A 738 19.70 -14.25 16.56
N GLN A 739 19.15 -15.23 17.27
CA GLN A 739 19.86 -16.47 17.57
C GLN A 739 19.94 -17.35 16.32
N LEU A 740 21.12 -17.91 16.08
CA LEU A 740 21.40 -18.70 14.89
C LEU A 740 21.18 -20.20 15.15
N SER A 741 20.44 -20.85 14.26
CA SER A 741 20.42 -22.31 14.12
C SER A 741 20.81 -22.72 12.70
N HIS A 742 21.38 -23.93 12.55
CA HIS A 742 21.78 -24.49 11.25
C HIS A 742 21.49 -25.98 11.19
N TYR A 743 21.01 -26.43 10.03
CA TYR A 743 20.89 -27.83 9.68
C TYR A 743 21.08 -28.04 8.17
N VAL A 744 21.32 -29.29 7.78
CA VAL A 744 21.41 -29.72 6.38
C VAL A 744 20.24 -30.63 6.06
N GLN A 745 19.49 -30.31 5.00
CA GLN A 745 18.38 -31.12 4.51
C GLN A 745 18.78 -31.85 3.22
N HIS A 746 18.61 -33.17 3.21
CA HIS A 746 18.93 -34.01 2.05
C HIS A 746 17.73 -34.16 1.12
N GLY A 747 17.95 -34.05 -0.20
CA GLY A 747 16.97 -34.38 -1.24
C GLY A 747 15.86 -33.36 -1.47
N SER A 748 15.90 -32.19 -0.82
CA SER A 748 14.93 -31.10 -1.04
C SER A 748 15.60 -29.94 -1.77
N ASN A 749 14.87 -29.31 -2.68
CA ASN A 749 15.32 -28.06 -3.30
C ASN A 749 14.84 -26.84 -2.48
N MET A 750 15.47 -25.69 -2.71
CA MET A 750 15.14 -24.45 -2.00
C MET A 750 13.66 -24.07 -2.12
N SER A 751 13.07 -24.19 -3.31
CA SER A 751 11.67 -23.82 -3.57
C SER A 751 10.69 -24.68 -2.77
N GLU A 752 10.94 -25.98 -2.64
CA GLU A 752 10.14 -26.88 -1.81
C GLU A 752 10.17 -26.49 -0.33
N LEU A 753 11.35 -26.15 0.21
CA LEU A 753 11.47 -25.74 1.60
C LEU A 753 10.75 -24.40 1.85
N VAL A 754 10.99 -23.40 0.99
CA VAL A 754 10.32 -22.10 1.08
C VAL A 754 8.81 -22.29 1.01
N ASN A 755 8.35 -23.17 0.12
CA ASN A 755 6.93 -23.51 0.00
C ASN A 755 6.34 -24.09 1.26
N LYS A 756 7.00 -25.11 1.81
CA LYS A 756 6.56 -25.77 3.03
C LYS A 756 6.55 -24.83 4.24
N VAL A 757 7.59 -24.03 4.43
CA VAL A 757 7.70 -23.13 5.59
C VAL A 757 6.67 -22.01 5.49
N SER A 758 6.59 -21.32 4.37
CA SER A 758 5.63 -20.22 4.20
C SER A 758 4.18 -20.68 4.34
N HIS A 759 3.83 -21.84 3.80
CA HIS A 759 2.50 -22.44 3.96
C HIS A 759 2.18 -22.67 5.44
N HIS A 760 3.12 -23.27 6.18
CA HIS A 760 2.96 -23.47 7.62
C HIS A 760 2.74 -22.16 8.38
N TYR A 761 3.53 -21.11 8.13
CA TYR A 761 3.37 -19.84 8.84
C TYR A 761 2.08 -19.08 8.49
N VAL A 762 1.54 -19.25 7.29
CA VAL A 762 0.32 -18.55 6.86
C VAL A 762 -0.94 -19.26 7.38
N PHE A 763 -0.93 -20.60 7.39
CA PHE A 763 -2.11 -21.41 7.71
C PHE A 763 -2.10 -22.04 9.12
N ASP A 764 -1.03 -21.89 9.90
CA ASP A 764 -1.05 -22.25 11.33
C ASP A 764 -2.11 -21.42 12.07
N GLU A 765 -3.02 -22.11 12.77
CA GLU A 765 -4.15 -21.49 13.50
C GLU A 765 -3.70 -20.38 14.47
N HIS A 766 -2.53 -20.52 15.10
CA HIS A 766 -2.01 -19.50 16.02
C HIS A 766 -1.57 -18.21 15.29
N TYR A 767 -1.06 -18.35 14.07
CA TYR A 767 -0.65 -17.23 13.23
C TYR A 767 -1.85 -16.57 12.54
N ALA A 768 -2.76 -17.39 12.02
CA ALA A 768 -3.99 -16.95 11.36
C ALA A 768 -4.92 -16.17 12.31
N ALA A 769 -5.06 -16.60 13.56
CA ALA A 769 -5.92 -15.95 14.56
C ALA A 769 -5.47 -14.52 14.94
N ARG A 770 -4.19 -14.19 14.74
CA ARG A 770 -3.64 -12.87 15.09
C ARG A 770 -3.47 -11.94 13.88
N ALA A 771 -3.84 -12.39 12.68
CA ALA A 771 -3.57 -11.71 11.41
C ALA A 771 -2.12 -11.17 11.34
N ARG A 772 -1.15 -11.97 11.77
CA ARG A 772 0.25 -11.56 11.79
C ARG A 772 0.80 -11.56 10.37
N PHE A 773 1.11 -10.36 9.88
CA PHE A 773 1.74 -10.15 8.59
C PHE A 773 3.27 -10.42 8.58
N ASN A 774 3.84 -10.75 9.75
CA ASN A 774 5.26 -11.02 9.94
C ASN A 774 5.60 -12.49 9.63
N ILE A 775 5.65 -12.83 8.34
CA ILE A 775 6.10 -14.16 7.86
C ILE A 775 7.63 -14.20 7.70
N PRO A 776 8.26 -15.39 7.72
CA PRO A 776 9.70 -15.50 7.57
C PRO A 776 10.25 -14.87 6.29
N GLN A 777 11.50 -14.41 6.36
CA GLN A 777 12.26 -13.89 5.23
C GLN A 777 13.17 -14.99 4.68
N PHE A 778 13.28 -15.08 3.36
CA PHE A 778 14.09 -16.09 2.69
C PHE A 778 15.14 -15.44 1.82
N PHE A 779 16.38 -15.88 1.99
CA PHE A 779 17.55 -15.37 1.28
C PHE A 779 18.33 -16.53 0.67
N HIS A 780 18.92 -16.29 -0.49
CA HIS A 780 19.83 -17.19 -1.18
C HIS A 780 21.28 -16.74 -0.98
N LEU A 781 22.13 -17.65 -0.51
CA LEU A 781 23.57 -17.48 -0.44
C LEU A 781 24.22 -17.93 -1.76
N VAL A 782 24.54 -16.98 -2.62
CA VAL A 782 25.15 -17.22 -3.95
C VAL A 782 26.62 -16.81 -3.98
N ARG A 783 27.40 -17.38 -4.91
CA ARG A 783 28.74 -16.89 -5.21
C ARG A 783 28.73 -16.04 -6.46
N VAL A 784 29.19 -14.80 -6.35
CA VAL A 784 29.38 -13.88 -7.48
C VAL A 784 30.85 -13.49 -7.52
N ALA A 785 31.52 -13.77 -8.64
CA ALA A 785 32.94 -13.49 -8.83
C ALA A 785 33.88 -14.07 -7.73
N GLY A 786 33.49 -15.18 -7.11
CA GLY A 786 34.26 -15.84 -6.04
C GLY A 786 33.86 -15.42 -4.63
N ASP A 787 33.15 -14.31 -4.45
CA ASP A 787 32.66 -13.83 -3.15
C ASP A 787 31.26 -14.36 -2.85
N LEU A 788 31.02 -14.70 -1.57
CA LEU A 788 29.70 -15.13 -1.11
C LEU A 788 28.81 -13.90 -0.87
N THR A 789 27.70 -13.80 -1.58
CA THR A 789 26.71 -12.72 -1.48
C THR A 789 25.35 -13.25 -1.04
N VAL A 790 24.53 -12.37 -0.48
CA VAL A 790 23.13 -12.65 -0.09
C VAL A 790 22.23 -11.99 -1.13
N ALA A 791 21.34 -12.76 -1.73
CA ALA A 791 20.28 -12.28 -2.60
C ALA A 791 18.91 -12.63 -1.98
N PRO A 792 17.88 -11.78 -2.08
CA PRO A 792 16.54 -12.18 -1.71
C PRO A 792 16.09 -13.39 -2.54
N PHE A 793 15.39 -14.34 -1.92
CA PHE A 793 14.82 -15.45 -2.65
C PHE A 793 13.66 -14.96 -3.52
N GLY A 794 13.67 -15.32 -4.82
CA GLY A 794 12.51 -15.15 -5.68
C GLY A 794 12.28 -13.79 -6.32
N ILE A 795 13.33 -13.00 -6.53
CA ILE A 795 13.23 -11.79 -7.36
C ILE A 795 14.21 -11.89 -8.54
N ASP A 796 13.69 -11.76 -9.76
CA ASP A 796 14.51 -11.57 -10.95
C ASP A 796 15.26 -10.23 -10.86
N VAL A 797 16.55 -10.25 -11.16
CA VAL A 797 17.45 -9.08 -11.04
C VAL A 797 16.94 -7.87 -11.83
N THR A 798 16.20 -8.10 -12.92
CA THR A 798 15.62 -7.08 -13.79
C THR A 798 14.44 -6.32 -13.17
N ASP A 799 13.83 -6.84 -12.10
CA ASP A 799 12.56 -6.36 -11.55
C ASP A 799 12.69 -5.78 -10.12
N GLN A 800 13.92 -5.69 -9.61
CA GLN A 800 14.21 -5.30 -8.22
C GLN A 800 13.90 -3.84 -7.91
N ASP A 801 14.19 -2.95 -8.85
CA ASP A 801 14.04 -1.50 -8.69
C ASP A 801 12.67 -1.00 -9.15
N ALA A 802 11.79 -1.89 -9.60
CA ALA A 802 10.40 -1.55 -9.90
C ALA A 802 9.67 -1.13 -8.62
N GLU A 803 8.82 -0.12 -8.76
CA GLU A 803 7.94 0.34 -7.71
C GLU A 803 7.00 -0.79 -7.27
N PHE A 804 6.83 -0.97 -5.95
CA PHE A 804 5.93 -1.98 -5.38
C PHE A 804 4.51 -1.46 -5.19
#